data_AF-A0A8T4SLH8-F1
#
_entry.id   AF-A0A8T4SLH8-F1
#
_cell.length_a   1.000
_cell.length_b   1.000
_cell.length_c   1.000
_cell.angle_alpha   90.00
_cell.angle_beta   90.00
_cell.angle_gamma   90.00
#
_symmetry.space_group_name_H-M   'P 1'
#
loop_
_entity.id
_entity.type
_entity.pdbx_description
1 polymer ?
#
loop_
_entity_poly.entity_id
_entity_poly.type
_entity_poly.pdbx_seq_one_letter_code
_entity_poly.pdbx_strand_id
1 'polypeptide(L)'
;MKLNLLLLLGIESFLFLFITFPFLTQNALLSADMPGHVYDAWFTKTELWPAMTGWNPEFYAGYPHHQFYPGLFSWIVAAMSFIFPLEIAFKLVLSIAILITPLSFYYCARKFKYAGLQSVAISVLMTAVLFIPYRYMTGNYAPGATFVSTFNVGLVTNALALPLLFFYLGALHEAFKTKKVILVSVLMALLVLTHVYIALIAALAFAAYAIIMLRKKEDVIFSLKHVFLTFGLTAFWVIPFLLTAGASNFVYIYLPLTKVTIGIILICLALMGWLIHTKQDEEILPLISFFFVLLFFVLIGNLMSIPMHVYRLMLLAYLVMPFFLVKALSHKYALALYWIIAIVIASIFYSTISLHGPEPVNIPDIELPEGRYYAVSLPQYLQGHHSLRHLLPMHVQNEGSIGLLVESANNGRYFQEFGKLVDPREHEWGIWLSWNTLRNLSAQEKQSLILSRAQLLNINTIISPVEPRVPYEVSYPVFSLNDTQRFWILEDQYVPIQSGAKYIVFLNTTTFSIDYYGNRYAQYIVNETPTEEVISFDTNDSVLLKRYDTYYAPVLNGTPAQRITGEIIAQGFLPSWNQTVTKNVSVQYIAYVIGNSPLIDVINYTPDTISSNWTDKVNAWWLNANETKVYVHTGDKLPEYTGVGNESITVLEKEREYIRFNVEAEHSVPILIKMSYFPYWKAYVNGEETKIYEVSPHLMMVYGNGMVEMRYEPLFITIVSLLLSLFCLFLVLSWTVQKSNKRPKRNNNKKLSDGIIKQ
;
A
#
# COMPACT_ATOMS: atom_id res chain seq x y z
N MET A 1 24.00 -28.28 19.14
CA MET A 1 22.63 -28.29 18.60
C MET A 1 21.60 -27.82 19.64
N LYS A 2 21.63 -28.36 20.87
CA LYS A 2 20.68 -28.01 21.94
C LYS A 2 20.63 -26.52 22.30
N LEU A 3 21.79 -25.85 22.48
CA LEU A 3 21.83 -24.42 22.84
C LEU A 3 21.25 -23.50 21.75
N ASN A 4 21.58 -23.74 20.47
CA ASN A 4 21.06 -22.91 19.36
C ASN A 4 19.53 -22.96 19.29
N LEU A 5 18.96 -24.16 19.45
CA LEU A 5 17.51 -24.37 19.44
C LEU A 5 16.85 -23.65 20.61
N LEU A 6 17.42 -23.76 21.82
CA LEU A 6 16.93 -23.07 23.00
C LEU A 6 16.93 -21.53 22.82
N LEU A 7 18.00 -20.99 22.22
CA LEU A 7 18.09 -19.56 21.93
C LEU A 7 17.08 -19.10 20.87
N LEU A 8 16.89 -19.87 19.80
CA LEU A 8 15.85 -19.58 18.80
C LEU A 8 14.46 -19.61 19.44
N LEU A 9 14.15 -20.66 20.22
CA LEU A 9 12.91 -20.76 20.97
C LEU A 9 12.72 -19.58 21.93
N GLY A 10 13.79 -19.04 22.50
CA GLY A 10 13.75 -17.82 23.32
C GLY A 10 13.25 -16.61 22.54
N ILE A 11 13.73 -16.39 21.32
CA ILE A 11 13.27 -15.31 20.43
C ILE A 11 11.83 -15.53 20.02
N GLU A 12 11.47 -16.76 19.62
CA GLU A 12 10.10 -17.10 19.25
C GLU A 12 9.14 -16.90 20.42
N SER A 13 9.53 -17.32 21.62
CA SER A 13 8.74 -17.12 22.84
C SER A 13 8.58 -15.63 23.16
N PHE A 14 9.64 -14.83 22.98
CA PHE A 14 9.58 -13.39 23.17
C PHE A 14 8.63 -12.72 22.17
N LEU A 15 8.75 -13.00 20.87
CA LEU A 15 7.84 -12.47 19.86
C LEU A 15 6.41 -12.98 20.08
N PHE A 16 6.25 -14.22 20.51
CA PHE A 16 4.92 -14.74 20.84
C PHE A 16 4.30 -13.94 21.98
N LEU A 17 4.95 -13.89 23.14
CA LEU A 17 4.41 -13.30 24.37
C LEU A 17 4.24 -11.79 24.29
N PHE A 18 5.17 -11.08 23.64
CA PHE A 18 5.20 -9.62 23.66
C PHE A 18 4.74 -8.96 22.36
N ILE A 19 4.65 -9.68 21.24
CA ILE A 19 4.21 -9.10 19.96
C ILE A 19 2.90 -9.75 19.52
N THR A 20 2.92 -11.03 19.20
CA THR A 20 1.76 -11.66 18.53
C THR A 20 0.61 -11.96 19.49
N PHE A 21 0.85 -12.32 20.74
CA PHE A 21 -0.21 -12.60 21.71
C PHE A 21 -1.01 -11.34 22.09
N PRO A 22 -0.39 -10.18 22.40
CA PRO A 22 -1.12 -8.93 22.56
C PRO A 22 -1.90 -8.55 21.30
N PHE A 23 -1.28 -8.65 20.13
CA PHE A 23 -1.95 -8.36 18.85
C PHE A 23 -3.17 -9.26 18.60
N LEU A 24 -3.04 -10.58 18.81
CA LEU A 24 -4.12 -11.55 18.64
C LEU A 24 -5.32 -11.23 19.54
N THR A 25 -5.05 -10.84 20.78
CA THR A 25 -6.08 -10.69 21.83
C THR A 25 -6.72 -9.31 21.86
N GLN A 26 -6.03 -8.25 21.42
CA GLN A 26 -6.44 -6.87 21.70
C GLN A 26 -6.58 -5.99 20.45
N ASN A 27 -6.01 -6.36 19.30
CA ASN A 27 -6.02 -5.47 18.13
C ASN A 27 -7.34 -5.48 17.35
N ALA A 28 -7.92 -4.33 17.03
CA ALA A 28 -9.18 -4.26 16.26
C ALA A 28 -9.00 -4.27 14.72
N LEU A 29 -7.77 -4.37 14.23
CA LEU A 29 -7.38 -4.29 12.81
C LEU A 29 -7.67 -2.93 12.13
N LEU A 30 -7.64 -1.85 12.91
CA LEU A 30 -8.06 -0.51 12.50
C LEU A 30 -6.89 0.48 12.26
N SER A 31 -5.65 0.02 12.40
CA SER A 31 -4.46 0.84 12.18
C SER A 31 -4.25 1.16 10.69
N ALA A 32 -4.38 2.45 10.32
CA ALA A 32 -4.04 2.99 9.00
C ALA A 32 -4.49 2.10 7.81
N ASP A 33 -3.59 1.41 7.10
CA ASP A 33 -3.91 0.63 5.89
C ASP A 33 -4.58 -0.73 6.21
N MET A 34 -4.54 -1.17 7.48
CA MET A 34 -4.99 -2.50 7.88
C MET A 34 -6.48 -2.78 7.56
N PRO A 35 -7.44 -1.85 7.78
CA PRO A 35 -8.83 -2.02 7.33
C PRO A 35 -8.97 -2.32 5.85
N GLY A 36 -8.11 -1.76 5.00
CA GLY A 36 -8.17 -2.01 3.57
C GLY A 36 -7.78 -3.43 3.20
N HIS A 37 -6.79 -4.00 3.90
CA HIS A 37 -6.44 -5.41 3.76
C HIS A 37 -7.48 -6.35 4.39
N VAL A 38 -8.20 -5.91 5.43
CA VAL A 38 -9.34 -6.67 5.98
C VAL A 38 -10.49 -6.70 4.98
N TYR A 39 -10.84 -5.56 4.38
CA TYR A 39 -11.83 -5.48 3.31
C TYR A 39 -11.44 -6.34 2.11
N ASP A 40 -10.18 -6.28 1.69
CA ASP A 40 -9.66 -7.09 0.59
C ASP A 40 -9.86 -8.60 0.87
N ALA A 41 -9.50 -9.06 2.07
CA ALA A 41 -9.74 -10.45 2.46
C ALA A 41 -11.24 -10.81 2.58
N TRP A 42 -12.08 -9.87 3.05
CA TRP A 42 -13.53 -10.04 3.09
C TRP A 42 -14.12 -10.21 1.69
N PHE A 43 -13.83 -9.27 0.79
CA PHE A 43 -14.28 -9.29 -0.60
C PHE A 43 -13.75 -10.54 -1.31
N THR A 44 -12.50 -10.91 -1.06
CA THR A 44 -11.96 -12.16 -1.60
C THR A 44 -12.79 -13.38 -1.18
N LYS A 45 -13.24 -13.43 0.08
CA LYS A 45 -14.02 -14.54 0.62
C LYS A 45 -15.46 -14.57 0.10
N THR A 46 -16.17 -13.44 0.19
CA THR A 46 -17.62 -13.39 -0.05
C THR A 46 -17.94 -13.26 -1.52
N GLU A 47 -17.09 -12.54 -2.24
CA GLU A 47 -17.40 -12.05 -3.58
C GLU A 47 -16.52 -12.69 -4.66
N LEU A 48 -15.23 -12.92 -4.39
CA LEU A 48 -14.28 -13.37 -5.43
C LEU A 48 -14.03 -14.89 -5.43
N TRP A 49 -14.12 -15.54 -4.28
CA TRP A 49 -13.67 -16.93 -4.12
C TRP A 49 -14.43 -17.90 -5.05
N PRO A 50 -13.75 -18.85 -5.73
CA PRO A 50 -12.32 -19.19 -5.65
C PRO A 50 -11.42 -18.45 -6.65
N ALA A 51 -11.94 -17.47 -7.39
CA ALA A 51 -11.15 -16.70 -8.34
C ALA A 51 -10.05 -15.91 -7.63
N MET A 52 -8.94 -15.67 -8.35
CA MET A 52 -7.81 -14.90 -7.85
C MET A 52 -7.88 -13.42 -8.22
N THR A 53 -8.61 -13.08 -9.29
CA THR A 53 -8.81 -11.72 -9.82
C THR A 53 -10.24 -11.61 -10.34
N GLY A 54 -10.80 -10.41 -10.36
CA GLY A 54 -12.17 -10.14 -10.83
C GLY A 54 -12.54 -8.68 -10.67
N TRP A 55 -13.72 -8.27 -11.13
CA TRP A 55 -14.17 -6.89 -10.96
C TRP A 55 -14.59 -6.60 -9.52
N ASN A 56 -14.24 -5.43 -8.98
CA ASN A 56 -14.78 -4.90 -7.73
C ASN A 56 -15.47 -3.56 -8.03
N PRO A 57 -16.80 -3.42 -7.85
CA PRO A 57 -17.54 -2.20 -8.14
C PRO A 57 -17.49 -1.17 -7.00
N GLU A 58 -17.04 -1.57 -5.81
CA GLU A 58 -17.22 -0.81 -4.58
C GLU A 58 -16.37 0.45 -4.47
N PHE A 59 -15.20 0.51 -5.12
CA PHE A 59 -14.31 1.67 -5.01
C PHE A 59 -13.96 2.21 -6.38
N TYR A 60 -13.79 3.54 -6.46
CA TYR A 60 -13.31 4.25 -7.64
C TYR A 60 -14.15 4.06 -8.91
N ALA A 61 -15.47 3.87 -8.78
CA ALA A 61 -16.35 3.45 -9.87
C ALA A 61 -16.03 2.07 -10.46
N GLY A 62 -15.26 1.28 -9.73
CA GLY A 62 -14.90 -0.08 -10.01
C GLY A 62 -13.45 -0.24 -10.49
N TYR A 63 -12.87 -1.39 -10.21
CA TYR A 63 -11.49 -1.73 -10.58
C TYR A 63 -11.28 -3.26 -10.64
N PRO A 64 -10.26 -3.74 -11.39
CA PRO A 64 -9.91 -5.15 -11.42
C PRO A 64 -9.19 -5.57 -10.12
N HIS A 65 -9.94 -6.11 -9.17
CA HIS A 65 -9.43 -6.59 -7.88
C HIS A 65 -8.30 -7.61 -8.08
N HIS A 66 -7.24 -7.47 -7.30
CA HIS A 66 -6.00 -8.25 -7.37
C HIS A 66 -5.21 -8.20 -8.69
N GLN A 67 -5.62 -7.42 -9.69
CA GLN A 67 -4.90 -7.40 -10.97
C GLN A 67 -3.62 -6.57 -10.91
N PHE A 68 -3.63 -5.43 -10.19
CA PHE A 68 -2.50 -4.51 -10.05
C PHE A 68 -1.78 -4.60 -8.71
N TYR A 69 -2.40 -5.26 -7.74
CA TYR A 69 -1.83 -5.57 -6.44
C TYR A 69 -1.99 -7.07 -6.17
N PRO A 70 -0.91 -7.85 -6.00
CA PRO A 70 -1.01 -9.29 -5.79
C PRO A 70 -1.82 -9.67 -4.55
N GLY A 71 -2.74 -10.62 -4.70
CA GLY A 71 -3.73 -10.96 -3.68
C GLY A 71 -3.39 -12.10 -2.72
N LEU A 72 -2.18 -12.67 -2.73
CA LEU A 72 -1.92 -13.93 -2.01
C LEU A 72 -2.16 -13.82 -0.50
N PHE A 73 -1.81 -12.69 0.13
CA PHE A 73 -2.06 -12.49 1.55
C PHE A 73 -3.57 -12.57 1.86
N SER A 74 -4.37 -11.76 1.15
CA SER A 74 -5.82 -11.68 1.31
C SER A 74 -6.51 -13.00 0.96
N TRP A 75 -5.99 -13.72 -0.04
CA TRP A 75 -6.47 -15.05 -0.41
C TRP A 75 -6.21 -16.11 0.66
N ILE A 76 -5.04 -16.10 1.33
CA ILE A 76 -4.77 -17.00 2.46
C ILE A 76 -5.69 -16.67 3.65
N VAL A 77 -5.89 -15.37 3.95
CA VAL A 77 -6.82 -14.94 5.00
C VAL A 77 -8.24 -15.38 4.68
N ALA A 78 -8.71 -15.16 3.45
CA ALA A 78 -10.03 -15.58 2.98
C ALA A 78 -10.20 -17.10 3.13
N ALA A 79 -9.22 -17.90 2.69
CA ALA A 79 -9.23 -19.35 2.84
C ALA A 79 -9.34 -19.79 4.31
N MET A 80 -8.55 -19.18 5.20
CA MET A 80 -8.62 -19.46 6.64
C MET A 80 -9.94 -18.99 7.27
N SER A 81 -10.58 -17.96 6.71
CA SER A 81 -11.82 -17.39 7.22
C SER A 81 -13.06 -18.26 6.96
N PHE A 82 -12.94 -19.35 6.20
CA PHE A 82 -13.96 -20.40 6.15
C PHE A 82 -13.98 -21.26 7.41
N ILE A 83 -12.89 -21.26 8.19
CA ILE A 83 -12.74 -22.02 9.45
C ILE A 83 -12.83 -21.09 10.65
N PHE A 84 -12.18 -19.93 10.58
CA PHE A 84 -12.15 -18.94 11.66
C PHE A 84 -12.95 -17.68 11.28
N PRO A 85 -13.43 -16.88 12.24
CA PRO A 85 -13.88 -15.52 11.96
C PRO A 85 -12.80 -14.73 11.20
N LEU A 86 -13.21 -13.85 10.28
CA LEU A 86 -12.30 -13.13 9.37
C LEU A 86 -11.16 -12.41 10.13
N GLU A 87 -11.50 -11.72 11.21
CA GLU A 87 -10.55 -11.00 12.05
C GLU A 87 -9.50 -11.94 12.66
N ILE A 88 -9.93 -13.10 13.18
CA ILE A 88 -9.05 -14.11 13.76
C ILE A 88 -8.16 -14.71 12.67
N ALA A 89 -8.71 -15.03 11.50
CA ALA A 89 -7.95 -15.53 10.36
C ALA A 89 -6.84 -14.54 9.95
N PHE A 90 -7.17 -13.26 9.83
CA PHE A 90 -6.23 -12.19 9.51
C PHE A 90 -5.10 -12.13 10.55
N LYS A 91 -5.45 -12.08 11.83
CA LYS A 91 -4.48 -12.00 12.92
C LYS A 91 -3.56 -13.22 12.97
N LEU A 92 -4.08 -14.42 12.71
CA LEU A 92 -3.29 -15.66 12.67
C LEU A 92 -2.29 -15.65 11.51
N VAL A 93 -2.71 -15.29 10.30
CA VAL A 93 -1.81 -15.22 9.13
C VAL A 93 -0.67 -14.24 9.39
N LEU A 94 -0.99 -13.04 9.89
CA LEU A 94 0.03 -12.04 10.21
C LEU A 94 0.95 -12.51 11.33
N SER A 95 0.41 -13.12 12.39
CA SER A 95 1.21 -13.66 13.50
C SER A 95 2.17 -14.76 13.03
N ILE A 96 1.72 -15.65 12.15
CA ILE A 96 2.58 -16.69 11.54
C ILE A 96 3.70 -16.05 10.72
N ALA A 97 3.43 -15.00 9.94
CA ALA A 97 4.46 -14.26 9.22
C ALA A 97 5.52 -13.66 10.17
N ILE A 98 5.10 -13.11 11.30
CA ILE A 98 6.03 -12.57 12.31
C ILE A 98 6.88 -13.68 12.96
N LEU A 99 6.27 -14.79 13.38
CA LEU A 99 6.99 -15.90 14.03
C LEU A 99 7.89 -16.68 13.07
N ILE A 100 7.55 -16.77 11.79
CA ILE A 100 8.43 -17.44 10.82
C ILE A 100 9.63 -16.56 10.40
N THR A 101 9.61 -15.27 10.72
CA THR A 101 10.65 -14.31 10.32
C THR A 101 12.03 -14.62 10.91
N PRO A 102 12.23 -14.80 12.23
CA PRO A 102 13.53 -15.19 12.77
C PRO A 102 14.01 -16.55 12.23
N LEU A 103 13.10 -17.52 12.06
CA LEU A 103 13.42 -18.81 11.45
C LEU A 103 13.97 -18.67 10.03
N SER A 104 13.42 -17.75 9.24
CA SER A 104 13.90 -17.45 7.88
C SER A 104 15.29 -16.83 7.89
N PHE A 105 15.58 -15.94 8.84
CA PHE A 105 16.90 -15.31 9.00
C PHE A 105 17.95 -16.34 9.41
N TYR A 106 17.62 -17.17 10.40
CA TYR A 106 18.45 -18.28 10.83
C TYR A 106 18.73 -19.27 9.68
N TYR A 107 17.69 -19.68 8.96
CA TYR A 107 17.82 -20.57 7.80
C TYR A 107 18.77 -19.98 6.76
N CYS A 108 18.56 -18.71 6.40
CA CYS A 108 19.40 -17.97 5.47
C CYS A 108 20.87 -18.04 5.92
N ALA A 109 21.17 -17.58 7.14
CA ALA A 109 22.52 -17.61 7.71
C ALA A 109 23.17 -19.01 7.70
N ARG A 110 22.40 -20.07 7.97
CA ARG A 110 22.92 -21.45 7.90
C ARG A 110 23.29 -21.88 6.48
N LYS A 111 22.58 -21.40 5.45
CA LYS A 111 22.92 -21.67 4.05
C LYS A 111 24.21 -20.98 3.62
N PHE A 112 24.48 -19.77 4.13
CA PHE A 112 25.78 -19.08 4.02
C PHE A 112 26.88 -19.64 4.94
N LYS A 113 26.71 -20.87 5.46
CA LYS A 113 27.74 -21.61 6.22
C LYS A 113 28.17 -20.98 7.55
N TYR A 114 27.43 -20.01 8.09
CA TYR A 114 27.69 -19.51 9.44
C TYR A 114 27.51 -20.62 10.47
N ALA A 115 28.36 -20.64 11.50
CA ALA A 115 28.24 -21.60 12.59
C ALA A 115 26.91 -21.43 13.34
N GLY A 116 26.45 -22.48 14.02
CA GLY A 116 25.08 -22.49 14.57
C GLY A 116 24.77 -21.32 15.51
N LEU A 117 25.70 -20.94 16.39
CA LEU A 117 25.55 -19.77 17.27
C LEU A 117 25.65 -18.43 16.52
N GLN A 118 26.49 -18.35 15.48
CA GLN A 118 26.59 -17.16 14.64
C GLN A 118 25.28 -16.94 13.87
N SER A 119 24.67 -17.99 13.33
CA SER A 119 23.38 -17.89 12.66
C SER A 119 22.25 -17.44 13.60
N VAL A 120 22.27 -17.88 14.87
CA VAL A 120 21.35 -17.36 15.87
C VAL A 120 21.61 -15.88 16.13
N ALA A 121 22.87 -15.47 16.32
CA ALA A 121 23.20 -14.06 16.53
C ALA A 121 22.78 -13.15 15.36
N ILE A 122 22.99 -13.61 14.11
CA ILE A 122 22.50 -12.91 12.91
C ILE A 122 20.98 -12.77 12.97
N SER A 123 20.26 -13.87 13.24
CA SER A 123 18.80 -13.85 13.36
C SER A 123 18.33 -12.85 14.43
N VAL A 124 18.95 -12.85 15.61
CA VAL A 124 18.63 -11.94 16.72
C VAL A 124 18.83 -10.48 16.32
N LEU A 125 19.97 -10.15 15.72
CA LEU A 125 20.29 -8.79 15.29
C LEU A 125 19.35 -8.32 14.18
N MET A 126 19.02 -9.19 13.22
CA MET A 126 18.06 -8.87 12.17
C MET A 126 16.66 -8.67 12.73
N THR A 127 16.22 -9.47 13.70
CA THR A 127 14.95 -9.26 14.40
C THR A 127 14.97 -7.94 15.19
N ALA A 128 16.09 -7.59 15.82
CA ALA A 128 16.25 -6.31 16.52
C ALA A 128 16.13 -5.11 15.55
N VAL A 129 16.67 -5.23 14.33
CA VAL A 129 16.51 -4.20 13.28
C VAL A 129 15.02 -3.93 12.97
N LEU A 130 14.14 -4.92 13.07
CA LEU A 130 12.70 -4.74 12.83
C LEU A 130 11.98 -3.92 13.92
N PHE A 131 12.58 -3.74 15.11
CA PHE A 131 12.06 -2.84 16.14
C PHE A 131 12.29 -1.36 15.83
N ILE A 132 13.27 -1.05 14.99
CA ILE A 132 13.65 0.34 14.73
C ILE A 132 12.59 0.98 13.81
N PRO A 133 12.02 2.15 14.16
CA PRO A 133 10.94 2.78 13.39
C PRO A 133 11.39 3.43 12.07
N TYR A 134 12.68 3.79 11.94
CA TYR A 134 13.33 4.42 10.78
C TYR A 134 12.73 5.72 10.21
N ARG A 135 11.59 6.22 10.72
CA ARG A 135 10.86 7.37 10.19
C ARG A 135 11.77 8.55 9.79
N TYR A 136 12.63 9.04 10.69
CA TYR A 136 13.52 10.17 10.36
C TYR A 136 14.56 9.88 9.28
N MET A 137 14.97 8.63 9.12
CA MET A 137 15.97 8.21 8.14
C MET A 137 15.36 8.05 6.74
N THR A 138 14.05 7.80 6.69
CA THR A 138 13.30 7.56 5.45
C THR A 138 12.38 8.73 5.09
N GLY A 139 12.59 9.92 5.65
CA GLY A 139 11.79 11.10 5.31
C GLY A 139 10.38 11.12 5.90
N ASN A 140 10.23 10.57 7.11
CA ASN A 140 8.99 10.31 7.83
C ASN A 140 8.10 9.20 7.23
N TYR A 141 8.57 8.48 6.21
CA TYR A 141 7.84 7.35 5.63
C TYR A 141 8.18 6.01 6.30
N ALA A 142 7.21 5.11 6.42
CA ALA A 142 7.46 3.77 6.94
C ALA A 142 8.19 2.91 5.88
N PRO A 143 9.38 2.34 6.17
CA PRO A 143 10.15 1.58 5.17
C PRO A 143 9.51 0.24 4.75
N GLY A 144 8.46 -0.20 5.44
CA GLY A 144 7.84 -1.53 5.26
C GLY A 144 8.47 -2.57 6.19
N ALA A 145 7.76 -3.67 6.46
CA ALA A 145 8.20 -4.86 7.20
C ALA A 145 8.74 -4.70 8.64
N THR A 146 9.04 -3.49 9.14
CA THR A 146 9.31 -3.25 10.57
C THR A 146 8.04 -3.44 11.40
N PHE A 147 8.16 -3.62 12.71
CA PHE A 147 6.98 -3.78 13.56
C PHE A 147 6.10 -2.53 13.56
N VAL A 148 6.69 -1.32 13.54
CA VAL A 148 5.92 -0.07 13.38
C VAL A 148 5.25 0.00 12.01
N SER A 149 5.93 -0.41 10.93
CA SER A 149 5.32 -0.45 9.59
C SER A 149 4.16 -1.45 9.52
N THR A 150 4.27 -2.56 10.26
CA THR A 150 3.27 -3.62 10.25
C THR A 150 2.06 -3.27 11.09
N PHE A 151 2.26 -2.89 12.36
CA PHE A 151 1.18 -2.73 13.33
C PHE A 151 0.61 -1.32 13.42
N ASN A 152 1.41 -0.28 13.17
CA ASN A 152 0.93 1.11 13.21
C ASN A 152 0.48 1.62 11.84
N VAL A 153 1.07 1.10 10.75
CA VAL A 153 0.77 1.55 9.38
C VAL A 153 -0.06 0.54 8.59
N GLY A 154 0.02 -0.76 8.90
CA GLY A 154 -0.77 -1.78 8.20
C GLY A 154 -0.11 -2.35 6.95
N LEU A 155 1.22 -2.22 6.78
CA LEU A 155 1.98 -2.80 5.66
C LEU A 155 2.19 -4.32 5.82
N VAL A 156 1.09 -5.07 5.91
CA VAL A 156 1.04 -6.49 6.29
C VAL A 156 1.58 -7.44 5.22
N THR A 157 1.43 -7.10 3.94
CA THR A 157 1.96 -7.88 2.83
C THR A 157 3.49 -7.83 2.77
N ASN A 158 4.11 -6.70 3.17
CA ASN A 158 5.55 -6.63 3.39
C ASN A 158 6.00 -7.58 4.52
N ALA A 159 5.22 -7.67 5.61
CA ALA A 159 5.54 -8.53 6.73
C ALA A 159 5.52 -10.01 6.34
N LEU A 160 4.60 -10.44 5.46
CA LEU A 160 4.58 -11.80 4.91
C LEU A 160 5.69 -12.04 3.86
N ALA A 161 5.97 -11.06 3.00
CA ALA A 161 6.99 -11.21 1.97
C ALA A 161 8.43 -11.20 2.52
N LEU A 162 8.67 -10.59 3.69
CA LEU A 162 10.00 -10.56 4.31
C LEU A 162 10.57 -11.96 4.62
N PRO A 163 9.90 -12.87 5.36
CA PRO A 163 10.41 -14.21 5.59
C PRO A 163 10.58 -15.00 4.29
N LEU A 164 9.67 -14.85 3.33
CA LEU A 164 9.79 -15.48 2.02
C LEU A 164 11.07 -15.05 1.29
N LEU A 165 11.46 -13.78 1.38
CA LEU A 165 12.72 -13.26 0.83
C LEU A 165 13.93 -13.97 1.44
N PHE A 166 14.00 -14.10 2.76
CA PHE A 166 15.18 -14.70 3.39
C PHE A 166 15.23 -16.22 3.25
N PHE A 167 14.09 -16.91 3.20
CA PHE A 167 14.05 -18.30 2.74
C PHE A 167 14.53 -18.42 1.29
N TYR A 168 14.09 -17.53 0.42
CA TYR A 168 14.50 -17.50 -0.98
C TYR A 168 16.01 -17.28 -1.12
N LEU A 169 16.60 -16.29 -0.45
CA LEU A 169 18.04 -16.01 -0.50
C LEU A 169 18.87 -17.23 -0.05
N GLY A 170 18.48 -17.86 1.07
CA GLY A 170 19.14 -19.07 1.53
C GLY A 170 18.99 -20.26 0.57
N ALA A 171 17.79 -20.45 0.01
CA ALA A 171 17.52 -21.51 -0.96
C ALA A 171 18.26 -21.28 -2.28
N LEU A 172 18.34 -20.03 -2.74
CA LEU A 172 19.05 -19.63 -3.95
C LEU A 172 20.54 -19.95 -3.86
N HIS A 173 21.17 -19.59 -2.74
CA HIS A 173 22.57 -19.90 -2.48
C HIS A 173 22.88 -21.40 -2.55
N GLU A 174 22.01 -22.24 -1.99
CA GLU A 174 22.14 -23.71 -2.11
C GLU A 174 21.81 -24.22 -3.51
N ALA A 175 20.86 -23.61 -4.20
CA ALA A 175 20.40 -24.04 -5.52
C ALA A 175 21.47 -23.84 -6.59
N PHE A 176 22.29 -22.78 -6.50
CA PHE A 176 23.46 -22.61 -7.38
C PHE A 176 24.49 -23.74 -7.23
N LYS A 177 24.53 -24.45 -6.09
CA LYS A 177 25.44 -25.59 -5.88
C LYS A 177 24.80 -26.92 -6.23
N THR A 178 23.54 -27.10 -5.82
CA THR A 178 22.83 -28.38 -5.91
C THR A 178 22.00 -28.54 -7.19
N LYS A 179 21.80 -27.46 -7.94
CA LYS A 179 20.93 -27.37 -9.13
C LYS A 179 19.47 -27.74 -8.89
N LYS A 180 19.03 -27.75 -7.63
CA LYS A 180 17.63 -28.01 -7.24
C LYS A 180 16.80 -26.76 -7.48
N VAL A 181 15.97 -26.80 -8.52
CA VAL A 181 15.23 -25.61 -9.01
C VAL A 181 13.88 -25.38 -8.34
N ILE A 182 13.22 -26.42 -7.82
CA ILE A 182 11.82 -26.29 -7.38
C ILE A 182 11.65 -25.32 -6.22
N LEU A 183 12.31 -25.57 -5.08
CA LEU A 183 12.08 -24.77 -3.87
C LEU A 183 12.34 -23.28 -4.10
N VAL A 184 13.46 -22.95 -4.76
CA VAL A 184 13.83 -21.56 -5.07
C VAL A 184 12.83 -20.89 -6.01
N SER A 185 12.28 -21.63 -6.99
CA SER A 185 11.26 -21.09 -7.93
C SER A 185 9.90 -20.91 -7.26
N VAL A 186 9.50 -21.84 -6.40
CA VAL A 186 8.25 -21.73 -5.63
C VAL A 186 8.33 -20.54 -4.67
N LEU A 187 9.45 -20.36 -3.95
CA LEU A 187 9.63 -19.22 -3.06
C LEU A 187 9.59 -17.88 -3.82
N MET A 188 10.22 -17.82 -5.00
CA MET A 188 10.14 -16.63 -5.86
C MET A 188 8.72 -16.39 -6.40
N ALA A 189 8.01 -17.44 -6.79
CA ALA A 189 6.62 -17.33 -7.24
C ALA A 189 5.70 -16.80 -6.11
N LEU A 190 5.85 -17.32 -4.89
CA LEU A 190 5.14 -16.83 -3.72
C LEU A 190 5.45 -15.35 -3.43
N LEU A 191 6.71 -14.93 -3.58
CA LEU A 191 7.10 -13.51 -3.45
C LEU A 191 6.40 -12.62 -4.47
N VAL A 192 6.40 -13.02 -5.75
CA VAL A 192 5.70 -12.30 -6.83
C VAL A 192 4.22 -12.14 -6.50
N LEU A 193 3.58 -13.21 -6.02
CA LEU A 193 2.16 -13.22 -5.68
C LEU A 193 1.83 -12.55 -4.33
N THR A 194 2.83 -12.24 -3.49
CA THR A 194 2.63 -11.57 -2.19
C THR A 194 2.90 -10.07 -2.29
N HIS A 195 4.02 -9.66 -2.90
CA HIS A 195 4.44 -8.26 -2.89
C HIS A 195 5.44 -7.93 -4.00
N VAL A 196 5.01 -7.18 -5.02
CA VAL A 196 5.79 -6.86 -6.23
C VAL A 196 7.16 -6.25 -5.91
N TYR A 197 7.24 -5.30 -4.97
CA TYR A 197 8.54 -4.68 -4.65
C TYR A 197 9.54 -5.64 -4.02
N ILE A 198 9.10 -6.57 -3.14
CA ILE A 198 10.03 -7.53 -2.53
C ILE A 198 10.41 -8.61 -3.55
N ALA A 199 9.52 -8.95 -4.48
CA ALA A 199 9.86 -9.77 -5.63
C ALA A 199 10.90 -9.12 -6.55
N LEU A 200 10.81 -7.81 -6.81
CA LEU A 200 11.84 -7.08 -7.57
C LEU A 200 13.19 -7.16 -6.87
N ILE A 201 13.23 -7.00 -5.54
CA ILE A 201 14.46 -7.15 -4.76
C ILE A 201 15.01 -8.57 -4.88
N ALA A 202 14.17 -9.60 -4.80
CA ALA A 202 14.58 -10.99 -4.97
C ALA A 202 15.13 -11.25 -6.39
N ALA A 203 14.60 -10.58 -7.41
CA ALA A 203 15.14 -10.60 -8.77
C ALA A 203 16.50 -9.88 -8.87
N LEU A 204 16.69 -8.74 -8.19
CA LEU A 204 17.98 -8.07 -8.10
C LEU A 204 19.01 -8.94 -7.36
N ALA A 205 18.60 -9.63 -6.31
CA ALA A 205 19.44 -10.62 -5.63
C ALA A 205 19.82 -11.75 -6.59
N PHE A 206 18.87 -12.31 -7.34
CA PHE A 206 19.16 -13.32 -8.35
C PHE A 206 20.17 -12.84 -9.38
N ALA A 207 20.00 -11.63 -9.92
CA ALA A 207 20.92 -11.04 -10.88
C ALA A 207 22.33 -10.87 -10.29
N ALA A 208 22.43 -10.33 -9.08
CA ALA A 208 23.71 -10.19 -8.38
C ALA A 208 24.41 -11.56 -8.19
N TYR A 209 23.65 -12.59 -7.81
CA TYR A 209 24.16 -13.95 -7.69
C TYR A 209 24.63 -14.50 -9.03
N ALA A 210 23.84 -14.30 -10.08
CA ALA A 210 24.16 -14.78 -11.41
C ALA A 210 25.50 -14.19 -11.92
N ILE A 211 25.76 -12.89 -11.68
CA ILE A 211 27.03 -12.25 -12.07
C ILE A 211 28.24 -12.97 -11.43
N ILE A 212 28.13 -13.36 -10.16
CA ILE A 212 29.21 -14.00 -9.41
C ILE A 212 29.29 -15.50 -9.68
N MET A 213 28.16 -16.18 -9.85
CA MET A 213 28.08 -17.65 -9.82
C MET A 213 27.93 -18.29 -11.20
N LEU A 214 27.54 -17.56 -12.25
CA LEU A 214 27.50 -18.09 -13.61
C LEU A 214 28.92 -18.31 -14.11
N ARG A 215 29.38 -19.57 -14.07
CA ARG A 215 30.72 -19.98 -14.53
C ARG A 215 30.66 -21.13 -15.52
N LYS A 216 29.61 -21.96 -15.46
CA LYS A 216 29.44 -23.18 -16.23
C LYS A 216 28.08 -23.18 -16.95
N LYS A 217 27.99 -23.96 -18.03
CA LYS A 217 26.73 -24.20 -18.77
C LYS A 217 25.59 -24.67 -17.87
N GLU A 218 25.89 -25.48 -16.87
CA GLU A 218 24.89 -25.96 -15.89
C GLU A 218 24.28 -24.84 -15.05
N ASP A 219 25.05 -23.79 -14.73
CA ASP A 219 24.56 -22.64 -13.98
C ASP A 219 23.55 -21.86 -14.81
N VAL A 220 23.84 -21.67 -16.10
CA VAL A 220 22.93 -21.02 -17.06
C VAL A 220 21.64 -21.82 -17.22
N ILE A 221 21.74 -23.14 -17.40
CA ILE A 221 20.56 -24.02 -17.52
C ILE A 221 19.72 -23.97 -16.25
N PHE A 222 20.34 -24.00 -15.07
CA PHE A 222 19.64 -23.85 -13.80
C PHE A 222 18.90 -22.50 -13.72
N SER A 223 19.59 -21.40 -14.05
CA SER A 223 19.02 -20.06 -14.06
C SER A 223 17.82 -19.94 -15.01
N LEU A 224 17.93 -20.47 -16.22
CA LEU A 224 16.83 -20.49 -17.20
C LEU A 224 15.64 -21.31 -16.69
N LYS A 225 15.89 -22.49 -16.09
CA LYS A 225 14.82 -23.30 -15.48
C LYS A 225 14.16 -22.59 -14.31
N HIS A 226 14.92 -21.87 -13.49
CA HIS A 226 14.40 -21.11 -12.36
C HIS A 226 13.49 -19.97 -12.83
N VAL A 227 13.94 -19.18 -13.82
CA VAL A 227 13.15 -18.10 -14.41
C VAL A 227 11.90 -18.66 -15.08
N PHE A 228 12.03 -19.70 -15.90
CA PHE A 228 10.91 -20.35 -16.58
C PHE A 228 9.87 -20.88 -15.58
N LEU A 229 10.30 -21.59 -14.54
CA LEU A 229 9.38 -22.17 -13.57
C LEU A 229 8.71 -21.11 -12.71
N THR A 230 9.45 -20.07 -12.30
CA THR A 230 8.88 -18.93 -11.56
C THR A 230 7.83 -18.22 -12.41
N PHE A 231 8.17 -17.84 -13.63
CA PHE A 231 7.25 -17.18 -14.57
C PHE A 231 6.04 -18.05 -14.86
N GLY A 232 6.26 -19.35 -15.12
CA GLY A 232 5.18 -20.30 -15.37
C GLY A 232 4.21 -20.36 -14.19
N LEU A 233 4.70 -20.51 -12.95
CA LEU A 233 3.86 -20.57 -11.74
C LEU A 233 3.06 -19.29 -11.48
N THR A 234 3.50 -18.14 -11.99
CA THR A 234 2.84 -16.84 -11.77
C THR A 234 2.22 -16.25 -13.03
N ALA A 235 2.23 -16.99 -14.15
CA ALA A 235 1.82 -16.49 -15.46
C ALA A 235 0.38 -15.99 -15.46
N PHE A 236 -0.52 -16.68 -14.74
CA PHE A 236 -1.93 -16.33 -14.59
C PHE A 236 -2.13 -14.90 -14.05
N TRP A 237 -1.16 -14.38 -13.30
CA TRP A 237 -1.19 -13.04 -12.73
C TRP A 237 -0.29 -12.07 -13.48
N VAL A 238 0.97 -12.46 -13.75
CA VAL A 238 1.99 -11.59 -14.35
C VAL A 238 1.63 -11.18 -15.78
N ILE A 239 1.09 -12.10 -16.59
CA ILE A 239 0.75 -11.78 -17.99
C ILE A 239 -0.39 -10.76 -18.04
N PRO A 240 -1.54 -11.00 -17.38
CA PRO A 240 -2.59 -9.98 -17.28
C PRO A 240 -2.08 -8.65 -16.72
N PHE A 241 -1.30 -8.67 -15.64
CA PHE A 241 -0.75 -7.47 -15.03
C PHE A 241 0.05 -6.61 -16.02
N LEU A 242 0.95 -7.24 -16.79
CA LEU A 242 1.77 -6.52 -17.76
C LEU A 242 0.97 -5.99 -18.96
N LEU A 243 -0.03 -6.76 -19.43
CA LEU A 243 -0.86 -6.35 -20.56
C LEU A 243 -1.81 -5.21 -20.21
N THR A 244 -2.24 -5.12 -18.95
CA THR A 244 -3.16 -4.08 -18.49
C THR A 244 -2.48 -3.00 -17.67
N ALA A 245 -1.15 -3.00 -17.53
CA ALA A 245 -0.40 -2.06 -16.68
C ALA A 245 -0.70 -0.58 -16.97
N GLY A 246 -1.04 -0.24 -18.22
CA GLY A 246 -1.45 1.11 -18.61
C GLY A 246 -2.77 1.60 -18.02
N ALA A 247 -3.56 0.72 -17.39
CA ALA A 247 -4.80 1.05 -16.69
C ALA A 247 -4.61 1.17 -15.15
N SER A 248 -3.37 1.37 -14.70
CA SER A 248 -3.02 1.62 -13.30
C SER A 248 -2.42 3.02 -13.12
N ASN A 249 -2.53 3.56 -11.90
CA ASN A 249 -1.96 4.85 -11.52
C ASN A 249 -0.71 4.66 -10.66
N PHE A 250 0.47 5.15 -11.06
CA PHE A 250 1.69 5.05 -10.24
C PHE A 250 1.98 6.35 -9.49
N VAL A 251 2.33 6.23 -8.20
CA VAL A 251 2.67 7.36 -7.32
C VAL A 251 4.19 7.46 -7.10
N TYR A 252 4.68 8.71 -7.08
CA TYR A 252 6.09 9.05 -6.91
C TYR A 252 6.41 9.54 -5.48
N ILE A 253 7.45 9.00 -4.82
CA ILE A 253 8.01 9.57 -3.57
C ILE A 253 9.54 9.52 -3.56
N TYR A 254 10.16 10.71 -3.43
CA TYR A 254 11.61 10.89 -3.27
C TYR A 254 12.10 10.30 -1.94
N LEU A 255 13.26 9.62 -1.93
CA LEU A 255 14.01 9.44 -0.68
C LEU A 255 14.77 10.74 -0.36
N PRO A 256 14.56 11.37 0.79
CA PRO A 256 15.47 12.42 1.23
C PRO A 256 16.80 11.78 1.66
N LEU A 257 17.87 12.06 0.92
CA LEU A 257 19.24 11.67 1.30
C LEU A 257 19.71 12.52 2.50
N THR A 258 19.35 12.10 3.71
CA THR A 258 19.81 12.76 4.95
C THR A 258 21.29 12.45 5.23
N LYS A 259 21.99 13.31 5.99
CA LYS A 259 23.39 13.09 6.41
C LYS A 259 23.58 11.73 7.11
N VAL A 260 22.57 11.30 7.88
CA VAL A 260 22.54 9.99 8.55
C VAL A 260 22.49 8.85 7.53
N THR A 261 21.62 8.96 6.52
CA THR A 261 21.50 7.96 5.45
C THR A 261 22.81 7.81 4.67
N ILE A 262 23.43 8.94 4.31
CA ILE A 262 24.74 8.96 3.64
C ILE A 262 25.83 8.35 4.53
N GLY A 263 25.90 8.75 5.81
CA GLY A 263 26.88 8.21 6.75
C GLY A 263 26.77 6.68 6.90
N ILE A 264 25.56 6.14 6.95
CA ILE A 264 25.35 4.69 7.02
C ILE A 264 25.79 4.01 5.72
N ILE A 265 25.46 4.57 4.56
CA ILE A 265 25.93 4.04 3.27
C ILE A 265 27.46 3.99 3.25
N LEU A 266 28.15 5.03 3.72
CA LEU A 266 29.62 5.06 3.80
C LEU A 266 30.18 4.01 4.76
N ILE A 267 29.58 3.82 5.93
CA ILE A 267 29.96 2.74 6.87
C ILE A 267 29.82 1.38 6.19
N CYS A 268 28.73 1.17 5.44
CA CYS A 268 28.53 -0.08 4.70
C CYS A 268 29.59 -0.32 3.65
N LEU A 269 29.94 0.71 2.87
CA LEU A 269 30.99 0.64 1.85
C LEU A 269 32.36 0.39 2.49
N ALA A 270 32.65 0.99 3.65
CA ALA A 270 33.89 0.74 4.40
C ALA A 270 33.97 -0.71 4.92
N LEU A 271 32.90 -1.23 5.52
CA LEU A 271 32.82 -2.62 5.95
C LEU A 271 32.98 -3.59 4.77
N MET A 272 32.37 -3.26 3.63
CA MET A 272 32.52 -4.01 2.38
C MET A 272 33.95 -4.00 1.88
N GLY A 273 34.58 -2.83 1.78
CA GLY A 273 35.98 -2.68 1.36
C GLY A 273 36.92 -3.50 2.24
N TRP A 274 36.66 -3.52 3.55
CA TRP A 274 37.38 -4.36 4.50
C TRP A 274 37.17 -5.86 4.25
N LEU A 275 35.94 -6.33 3.99
CA LEU A 275 35.64 -7.73 3.67
C LEU A 275 36.30 -8.20 2.36
N ILE A 276 36.28 -7.36 1.32
CA ILE A 276 36.92 -7.63 0.04
C ILE A 276 38.44 -7.69 0.21
N HIS A 277 39.02 -6.72 0.93
CA HIS A 277 40.45 -6.64 1.17
C HIS A 277 40.97 -7.84 1.98
N THR A 278 40.19 -8.32 2.95
CA THR A 278 40.57 -9.46 3.80
C THR A 278 40.42 -10.83 3.13
N LYS A 279 40.19 -10.88 1.80
CA LYS A 279 39.99 -12.12 0.99
C LYS A 279 38.96 -13.06 1.61
N GLN A 280 37.78 -12.57 1.97
CA GLN A 280 36.79 -13.41 2.63
C GLN A 280 36.03 -14.32 1.67
N ASP A 281 36.09 -15.61 2.00
CA ASP A 281 35.06 -16.64 1.86
C ASP A 281 34.11 -16.51 0.64
N GLU A 282 34.31 -17.34 -0.38
CA GLU A 282 33.47 -17.42 -1.58
C GLU A 282 31.98 -17.59 -1.25
N GLU A 283 31.66 -18.12 -0.06
CA GLU A 283 30.30 -18.27 0.44
C GLU A 283 29.57 -16.94 0.64
N ILE A 284 30.26 -15.85 1.03
CA ILE A 284 29.64 -14.55 1.39
C ILE A 284 29.62 -13.59 0.19
N LEU A 285 30.46 -13.81 -0.81
CA LEU A 285 30.61 -12.93 -1.97
C LEU A 285 29.28 -12.60 -2.70
N PRO A 286 28.35 -13.54 -2.91
CA PRO A 286 27.05 -13.22 -3.50
C PRO A 286 26.20 -12.26 -2.67
N LEU A 287 26.28 -12.35 -1.33
CA LEU A 287 25.56 -11.46 -0.43
C LEU A 287 26.16 -10.04 -0.45
N ILE A 288 27.49 -9.93 -0.58
CA ILE A 288 28.18 -8.65 -0.81
C ILE A 288 27.74 -8.03 -2.13
N SER A 289 27.70 -8.83 -3.21
CA SER A 289 27.26 -8.38 -4.53
C SER A 289 25.80 -7.89 -4.49
N PHE A 290 24.90 -8.65 -3.86
CA PHE A 290 23.51 -8.24 -3.69
C PHE A 290 23.39 -6.93 -2.93
N PHE A 291 24.13 -6.79 -1.82
CA PHE A 291 24.16 -5.56 -1.03
C PHE A 291 24.63 -4.35 -1.85
N PHE A 292 25.67 -4.53 -2.68
CA PHE A 292 26.16 -3.47 -3.58
C PHE A 292 25.13 -3.09 -4.64
N VAL A 293 24.52 -4.08 -5.31
CA VAL A 293 23.46 -3.83 -6.31
C VAL A 293 22.29 -3.09 -5.69
N LEU A 294 21.89 -3.45 -4.46
CA LEU A 294 20.82 -2.78 -3.72
C LEU A 294 21.16 -1.31 -3.45
N LEU A 295 22.36 -1.02 -2.92
CA LEU A 295 22.78 0.36 -2.66
C LEU A 295 22.93 1.19 -3.94
N PHE A 296 23.48 0.60 -5.00
CA PHE A 296 23.59 1.23 -6.31
C PHE A 296 22.20 1.58 -6.86
N PHE A 297 21.25 0.65 -6.77
CA PHE A 297 19.88 0.87 -7.20
C PHE A 297 19.17 1.94 -6.36
N VAL A 298 19.45 2.02 -5.05
CA VAL A 298 18.97 3.13 -4.21
C VAL A 298 19.50 4.48 -4.68
N LEU A 299 20.80 4.57 -4.98
CA LEU A 299 21.42 5.81 -5.42
C LEU A 299 20.90 6.26 -6.79
N ILE A 300 20.91 5.35 -7.77
CA ILE A 300 20.47 5.63 -9.14
C ILE A 300 18.95 5.88 -9.20
N GLY A 301 18.16 5.09 -8.47
CA GLY A 301 16.71 5.27 -8.44
C GLY A 301 16.29 6.66 -7.96
N ASN A 302 17.02 7.21 -6.97
CA ASN A 302 16.84 8.58 -6.53
C ASN A 302 17.33 9.61 -7.54
N LEU A 303 18.50 9.40 -8.14
CA LEU A 303 19.06 10.33 -9.13
C LEU A 303 18.19 10.44 -10.39
N MET A 304 17.67 9.30 -10.86
CA MET A 304 16.85 9.21 -12.07
C MET A 304 15.37 9.47 -11.84
N SER A 305 14.95 9.73 -10.60
CA SER A 305 13.54 9.86 -10.24
C SER A 305 12.68 8.69 -10.77
N ILE A 306 13.10 7.45 -10.52
CA ILE A 306 12.31 6.26 -10.87
C ILE A 306 11.00 6.28 -10.04
N PRO A 307 9.81 6.06 -10.66
CA PRO A 307 8.52 6.11 -9.98
C PRO A 307 8.30 4.91 -9.05
N MET A 308 9.07 4.87 -7.96
CA MET A 308 8.99 3.86 -6.92
C MET A 308 9.45 4.39 -5.58
N HIS A 309 8.99 3.76 -4.50
CA HIS A 309 9.43 4.07 -3.14
C HIS A 309 10.84 3.52 -2.85
N VAL A 310 11.86 4.13 -3.47
CA VAL A 310 13.26 3.68 -3.39
C VAL A 310 13.76 3.60 -1.93
N TYR A 311 13.24 4.45 -1.03
CA TYR A 311 13.58 4.42 0.40
C TYR A 311 13.28 3.08 1.07
N ARG A 312 12.30 2.29 0.59
CA ARG A 312 11.92 0.99 1.16
C ARG A 312 13.05 -0.05 1.02
N LEU A 313 13.97 0.16 0.08
CA LEU A 313 15.14 -0.70 -0.11
C LEU A 313 16.19 -0.55 1.01
N MET A 314 16.19 0.58 1.73
CA MET A 314 17.17 0.84 2.79
C MET A 314 17.06 -0.15 3.95
N LEU A 315 15.84 -0.56 4.31
CA LEU A 315 15.65 -1.55 5.37
C LEU A 315 16.34 -2.87 5.03
N LEU A 316 16.29 -3.30 3.77
CA LEU A 316 16.93 -4.54 3.36
C LEU A 316 18.46 -4.44 3.41
N ALA A 317 19.02 -3.26 3.12
CA ALA A 317 20.43 -3.01 3.34
C ALA A 317 20.77 -3.20 4.84
N TYR A 318 19.94 -2.66 5.75
CA TYR A 318 20.13 -2.82 7.19
C TYR A 318 20.00 -4.27 7.66
N LEU A 319 19.08 -5.04 7.08
CA LEU A 319 18.89 -6.45 7.41
C LEU A 319 20.03 -7.36 6.92
N VAL A 320 20.79 -6.94 5.90
CA VAL A 320 21.97 -7.70 5.44
C VAL A 320 23.22 -7.41 6.30
N MET A 321 23.32 -6.23 6.94
CA MET A 321 24.48 -5.85 7.75
C MET A 321 24.88 -6.86 8.84
N PRO A 322 23.96 -7.49 9.60
CA PRO A 322 24.32 -8.45 10.64
C PRO A 322 25.19 -9.61 10.15
N PHE A 323 25.04 -10.05 8.89
CA PHE A 323 25.91 -11.08 8.31
C PHE A 323 27.37 -10.64 8.31
N PHE A 324 27.62 -9.39 7.92
CA PHE A 324 28.96 -8.81 7.86
C PHE A 324 29.53 -8.56 9.25
N LEU A 325 28.72 -8.00 10.16
CA LEU A 325 29.13 -7.70 11.53
C LEU A 325 29.54 -8.98 12.29
N VAL A 326 28.74 -10.03 12.22
CA VAL A 326 29.01 -11.30 12.93
C VAL A 326 30.23 -12.02 12.33
N LYS A 327 30.46 -11.91 11.02
CA LYS A 327 31.68 -12.44 10.39
C LYS A 327 32.92 -11.66 10.83
N ALA A 328 32.82 -10.33 10.89
CA ALA A 328 33.91 -9.43 11.27
C ALA A 328 34.34 -9.62 12.72
N LEU A 329 33.38 -9.81 13.63
CA LEU A 329 33.59 -9.86 15.07
C LEU A 329 33.13 -11.21 15.63
N SER A 330 33.74 -12.30 15.15
CA SER A 330 33.31 -13.68 15.42
C SER A 330 33.69 -14.23 16.82
N HIS A 331 34.17 -13.41 17.74
CA HIS A 331 34.64 -13.84 19.06
C HIS A 331 33.48 -14.24 19.99
N LYS A 332 33.68 -15.23 20.87
CA LYS A 332 32.62 -15.75 21.76
C LYS A 332 31.96 -14.67 22.65
N TYR A 333 32.72 -13.68 23.10
CA TYR A 333 32.21 -12.55 23.88
C TYR A 333 31.40 -11.55 23.03
N ALA A 334 31.70 -11.43 21.73
CA ALA A 334 30.92 -10.61 20.81
C ALA A 334 29.51 -11.19 20.61
N LEU A 335 29.36 -12.52 20.64
CA LEU A 335 28.05 -13.17 20.55
C LEU A 335 27.13 -12.78 21.72
N ALA A 336 27.63 -12.73 22.95
CA ALA A 336 26.86 -12.27 24.11
C ALA A 336 26.50 -10.77 24.00
N LEU A 337 27.43 -9.96 23.51
CA LEU A 337 27.20 -8.54 23.27
C LEU A 337 26.07 -8.30 22.26
N TYR A 338 25.95 -9.11 21.20
CA TYR A 338 24.85 -8.98 20.23
C TYR A 338 23.47 -9.18 20.83
N TRP A 339 23.34 -10.09 21.80
CA TRP A 339 22.09 -10.26 22.54
C TRP A 339 21.77 -9.04 23.38
N ILE A 340 22.76 -8.48 24.07
CA ILE A 340 22.59 -7.26 24.86
C ILE A 340 22.15 -6.12 23.94
N ILE A 341 22.82 -5.93 22.80
CA ILE A 341 22.45 -4.91 21.80
C ILE A 341 21.02 -5.12 21.32
N ALA A 342 20.63 -6.34 20.97
CA ALA A 342 19.30 -6.65 20.50
C ALA A 342 18.22 -6.39 21.56
N ILE A 343 18.47 -6.76 22.81
CA ILE A 343 17.58 -6.47 23.95
C ILE A 343 17.47 -4.96 24.15
N VAL A 344 18.58 -4.24 24.15
CA VAL A 344 18.59 -2.78 24.31
C VAL A 344 17.79 -2.11 23.19
N ILE A 345 17.99 -2.48 21.93
CA ILE A 345 17.22 -1.96 20.79
C ILE A 345 15.73 -2.27 20.96
N ALA A 346 15.38 -3.52 21.27
CA ALA A 346 13.99 -3.92 21.49
C ALA A 346 13.38 -3.11 22.64
N SER A 347 14.05 -2.99 23.79
CA SER A 347 13.56 -2.23 24.95
C SER A 347 13.38 -0.73 24.65
N ILE A 348 14.29 -0.12 23.89
CA ILE A 348 14.20 1.30 23.52
C ILE A 348 12.99 1.56 22.62
N PHE A 349 12.76 0.70 21.63
CA PHE A 349 11.77 0.96 20.58
C PHE A 349 10.44 0.20 20.74
N TYR A 350 10.34 -0.74 21.68
CA TYR A 350 9.12 -1.53 21.89
C TYR A 350 7.88 -0.66 22.11
N SER A 351 8.02 0.43 22.89
CA SER A 351 6.93 1.38 23.18
C SER A 351 6.40 2.13 21.95
N THR A 352 7.13 2.10 20.83
CA THR A 352 6.69 2.72 19.57
C THR A 352 5.72 1.85 18.76
N ILE A 353 5.58 0.57 19.13
CA ILE A 353 4.76 -0.41 18.41
C ILE A 353 3.34 -0.42 18.99
N SER A 354 2.34 -0.14 18.15
CA SER A 354 0.93 -0.10 18.53
C SER A 354 0.27 -1.47 18.34
N LEU A 355 0.56 -2.42 19.24
CA LEU A 355 0.03 -3.79 19.14
C LEU A 355 -1.46 -3.89 19.41
N HIS A 356 -2.00 -3.02 20.27
CA HIS A 356 -3.42 -2.92 20.57
C HIS A 356 -4.21 -2.26 19.44
N GLY A 357 -3.54 -1.51 18.56
CA GLY A 357 -4.23 -0.68 17.57
C GLY A 357 -5.15 0.34 18.25
N PRO A 358 -6.00 1.01 17.48
CA PRO A 358 -7.08 1.81 18.05
C PRO A 358 -8.24 0.91 18.47
N GLU A 359 -9.06 1.40 19.41
CA GLU A 359 -10.28 0.69 19.83
C GLU A 359 -11.23 0.45 18.64
N PRO A 360 -12.05 -0.62 18.69
CA PRO A 360 -13.06 -0.88 17.66
C PRO A 360 -13.97 0.33 17.43
N VAL A 361 -14.19 0.65 16.15
CA VAL A 361 -15.12 1.69 15.73
C VAL A 361 -16.49 1.05 15.51
N ASN A 362 -17.52 1.58 16.19
CA ASN A 362 -18.89 1.17 15.90
C ASN A 362 -19.35 1.85 14.60
N ILE A 363 -19.74 1.06 13.61
CA ILE A 363 -20.25 1.58 12.34
C ILE A 363 -21.73 1.90 12.56
N PRO A 364 -22.17 3.13 12.28
CA PRO A 364 -23.54 3.53 12.53
C PRO A 364 -24.46 2.83 11.52
N ASP A 365 -25.64 2.42 11.98
CA ASP A 365 -26.73 1.98 11.11
C ASP A 365 -27.24 3.22 10.35
N ILE A 366 -26.65 3.48 9.19
CA ILE A 366 -27.06 4.56 8.29
C ILE A 366 -27.71 3.92 7.08
N GLU A 367 -29.01 4.14 6.92
CA GLU A 367 -29.70 3.88 5.66
C GLU A 367 -29.30 4.97 4.66
N LEU A 368 -28.59 4.58 3.60
CA LEU A 368 -28.20 5.49 2.52
C LEU A 368 -29.21 5.35 1.36
N PRO A 369 -29.58 6.47 0.70
CA PRO A 369 -30.30 6.40 -0.57
C PRO A 369 -29.53 5.58 -1.60
N GLU A 370 -30.24 5.00 -2.58
CA GLU A 370 -29.63 4.22 -3.66
C GLU A 370 -28.57 5.02 -4.43
N GLY A 371 -27.47 4.33 -4.78
CA GLY A 371 -26.34 4.89 -5.51
C GLY A 371 -25.06 4.99 -4.66
N ARG A 372 -24.01 5.56 -5.25
CA ARG A 372 -22.69 5.62 -4.62
C ARG A 372 -22.64 6.68 -3.52
N TYR A 373 -21.98 6.37 -2.42
CA TYR A 373 -21.67 7.36 -1.39
C TYR A 373 -20.18 7.75 -1.42
N TYR A 374 -19.88 8.96 -0.95
CA TYR A 374 -18.53 9.43 -0.70
C TYR A 374 -18.30 9.67 0.78
N ALA A 375 -17.47 8.84 1.42
CA ALA A 375 -17.12 9.02 2.82
C ALA A 375 -15.84 9.84 3.00
N VAL A 376 -16.01 11.04 3.55
CA VAL A 376 -14.89 11.92 3.91
C VAL A 376 -14.11 11.28 5.06
N SER A 377 -12.79 11.21 4.88
CA SER A 377 -11.85 10.67 5.85
C SER A 377 -11.86 11.48 7.15
N LEU A 378 -11.62 10.80 8.28
CA LEU A 378 -11.28 11.48 9.51
C LEU A 378 -9.95 12.23 9.36
N PRO A 379 -9.77 13.38 10.03
CA PRO A 379 -8.48 14.04 10.12
C PRO A 379 -7.35 13.06 10.48
N GLN A 380 -6.16 13.20 9.86
CA GLN A 380 -5.02 12.27 10.02
C GLN A 380 -4.61 11.96 11.46
N TYR A 381 -4.89 12.88 12.39
CA TYR A 381 -4.56 12.70 13.80
C TYR A 381 -5.52 11.73 14.51
N LEU A 382 -6.67 11.40 13.92
CA LEU A 382 -7.56 10.34 14.37
C LEU A 382 -7.11 9.03 13.70
N GLN A 383 -6.80 8.01 14.50
CA GLN A 383 -6.48 6.69 13.92
C GLN A 383 -7.75 6.13 13.26
N GLY A 384 -7.63 5.66 12.02
CA GLY A 384 -8.77 5.16 11.24
C GLY A 384 -9.24 6.08 10.10
N HIS A 385 -8.41 6.96 9.54
CA HIS A 385 -8.79 7.70 8.32
C HIS A 385 -9.25 6.79 7.16
N HIS A 386 -8.76 5.53 7.13
CA HIS A 386 -9.24 4.49 6.22
C HIS A 386 -10.35 3.60 6.80
N SER A 387 -10.58 3.55 8.11
CA SER A 387 -11.48 2.55 8.72
C SER A 387 -12.91 2.73 8.22
N LEU A 388 -13.46 3.95 8.27
CA LEU A 388 -14.83 4.20 7.82
C LEU A 388 -15.01 3.85 6.33
N ARG A 389 -14.05 4.24 5.48
CA ARG A 389 -14.10 4.02 4.03
C ARG A 389 -14.12 2.53 3.65
N HIS A 390 -13.46 1.67 4.41
CA HIS A 390 -13.35 0.23 4.12
C HIS A 390 -14.36 -0.63 4.87
N LEU A 391 -14.82 -0.17 6.03
CA LEU A 391 -15.78 -0.89 6.81
C LEU A 391 -17.22 -0.59 6.38
N LEU A 392 -17.55 0.64 5.97
CA LEU A 392 -18.91 0.95 5.49
C LEU A 392 -19.40 0.02 4.36
N PRO A 393 -18.61 -0.29 3.30
CA PRO A 393 -19.06 -1.18 2.23
C PRO A 393 -19.31 -2.63 2.70
N MET A 394 -18.76 -3.02 3.85
CA MET A 394 -19.02 -4.34 4.44
C MET A 394 -20.35 -4.40 5.21
N HIS A 395 -20.97 -3.24 5.48
CA HIS A 395 -22.14 -3.09 6.33
C HIS A 395 -23.34 -2.42 5.64
N VAL A 396 -23.10 -1.62 4.60
CA VAL A 396 -24.14 -0.91 3.84
C VAL A 396 -24.24 -1.51 2.43
N GLN A 397 -25.45 -1.62 1.88
CA GLN A 397 -25.71 -2.21 0.56
C GLN A 397 -25.38 -1.29 -0.63
N ASN A 398 -24.65 -0.20 -0.40
CA ASN A 398 -24.35 0.82 -1.40
C ASN A 398 -22.87 0.80 -1.78
N GLU A 399 -22.58 1.12 -3.05
CA GLU A 399 -21.21 1.25 -3.52
C GLU A 399 -20.47 2.40 -2.80
N GLY A 400 -19.26 2.10 -2.31
CA GLY A 400 -18.35 3.10 -1.75
C GLY A 400 -17.66 3.98 -2.81
N SER A 401 -16.79 4.88 -2.35
CA SER A 401 -16.04 5.79 -3.24
C SER A 401 -14.54 5.51 -3.28
N ILE A 402 -13.90 5.32 -2.13
CA ILE A 402 -12.44 5.24 -2.00
C ILE A 402 -12.05 4.04 -1.16
N GLY A 403 -11.08 3.26 -1.66
CA GLY A 403 -10.43 2.18 -0.95
C GLY A 403 -8.95 2.43 -0.67
N LEU A 404 -8.21 1.35 -0.45
CA LEU A 404 -6.76 1.34 -0.17
C LEU A 404 -5.97 1.25 -1.47
N LEU A 405 -6.44 0.44 -2.42
CA LEU A 405 -5.75 0.08 -3.65
C LEU A 405 -5.99 1.11 -4.76
N VAL A 406 -5.74 2.39 -4.47
CA VAL A 406 -6.06 3.50 -5.39
C VAL A 406 -5.36 3.38 -6.74
N GLU A 407 -4.14 2.84 -6.74
CA GLU A 407 -3.35 2.60 -7.93
C GLU A 407 -4.00 1.58 -8.88
N SER A 408 -4.95 0.79 -8.38
CA SER A 408 -5.64 -0.25 -9.17
C SER A 408 -6.76 0.31 -10.05
N ALA A 409 -7.09 1.60 -9.94
CA ALA A 409 -8.12 2.24 -10.74
C ALA A 409 -7.61 3.54 -11.36
N ASN A 410 -7.76 3.71 -12.68
CA ASN A 410 -7.49 4.98 -13.35
C ASN A 410 -8.31 6.14 -12.75
N ASN A 411 -9.54 5.86 -12.34
CA ASN A 411 -10.41 6.83 -11.65
C ASN A 411 -9.98 7.14 -10.22
N GLY A 412 -9.07 6.35 -9.63
CA GLY A 412 -8.61 6.50 -8.25
C GLY A 412 -8.17 7.92 -7.94
N ARG A 413 -7.37 8.52 -8.83
CA ARG A 413 -6.94 9.91 -8.71
C ARG A 413 -8.12 10.89 -8.60
N TYR A 414 -9.11 10.79 -9.48
CA TYR A 414 -10.20 11.74 -9.57
C TYR A 414 -11.15 11.65 -8.36
N PHE A 415 -11.35 10.46 -7.81
CA PHE A 415 -12.08 10.29 -6.56
C PHE A 415 -11.38 10.98 -5.38
N GLN A 416 -10.07 10.82 -5.26
CA GLN A 416 -9.31 11.49 -4.21
C GLN A 416 -9.22 13.03 -4.44
N GLU A 417 -9.15 13.49 -5.71
CA GLU A 417 -9.24 14.91 -6.04
C GLU A 417 -10.63 15.49 -5.73
N PHE A 418 -11.69 14.72 -5.97
CA PHE A 418 -13.06 15.05 -5.52
C PHE A 418 -13.13 15.19 -4.00
N GLY A 419 -12.46 14.31 -3.26
CA GLY A 419 -12.27 14.44 -1.83
C GLY A 419 -11.73 15.79 -1.38
N LYS A 420 -10.63 16.22 -1.99
CA LYS A 420 -10.04 17.53 -1.73
C LYS A 420 -10.91 18.71 -2.14
N LEU A 421 -11.82 18.52 -3.10
CA LEU A 421 -12.85 19.51 -3.45
C LEU A 421 -13.91 19.63 -2.36
N VAL A 422 -14.33 18.49 -1.78
CA VAL A 422 -15.34 18.42 -0.71
C VAL A 422 -14.78 18.89 0.63
N ASP A 423 -13.65 18.33 1.06
CA ASP A 423 -12.91 18.74 2.26
C ASP A 423 -11.41 18.87 1.93
N PRO A 424 -10.86 20.09 1.89
CA PRO A 424 -9.44 20.29 1.60
C PRO A 424 -8.48 19.63 2.60
N ARG A 425 -8.95 19.24 3.80
CA ARG A 425 -8.16 18.52 4.82
C ARG A 425 -7.99 17.04 4.51
N GLU A 426 -8.72 16.50 3.53
CA GLU A 426 -8.60 15.11 3.11
C GLU A 426 -7.13 14.75 2.85
N HIS A 427 -6.64 13.80 3.64
CA HIS A 427 -5.31 13.26 3.43
C HIS A 427 -5.39 12.20 2.35
N GLU A 428 -4.68 12.44 1.27
CA GLU A 428 -4.64 11.51 0.15
C GLU A 428 -3.19 11.33 -0.25
N TRP A 429 -2.70 10.10 -0.09
CA TRP A 429 -1.37 9.69 -0.47
C TRP A 429 -1.22 9.82 -1.99
N GLY A 430 -0.14 10.47 -2.45
CA GLY A 430 0.25 10.44 -3.86
C GLY A 430 -0.39 11.42 -4.83
N ILE A 431 -1.30 12.29 -4.39
CA ILE A 431 -1.91 13.30 -5.27
C ILE A 431 -1.35 14.70 -5.05
N TRP A 432 -0.77 15.21 -6.12
CA TRP A 432 -0.30 16.58 -6.29
C TRP A 432 -1.39 17.45 -6.92
N LEU A 433 -2.53 17.58 -6.24
CA LEU A 433 -3.48 18.61 -6.62
C LEU A 433 -2.85 19.95 -6.22
N SER A 434 -2.62 20.83 -7.19
CA SER A 434 -2.13 22.17 -6.94
C SER A 434 -3.15 22.92 -6.09
N TRP A 435 -2.84 23.14 -4.82
CA TRP A 435 -3.64 23.94 -3.91
C TRP A 435 -3.94 25.34 -4.46
N ASN A 436 -3.03 25.87 -5.29
CA ASN A 436 -3.20 27.15 -5.94
C ASN A 436 -4.39 27.13 -6.91
N THR A 437 -4.61 26.00 -7.60
CA THR A 437 -5.75 25.83 -8.50
C THR A 437 -7.08 25.86 -7.76
N LEU A 438 -7.18 25.18 -6.60
CA LEU A 438 -8.40 25.21 -5.78
C LEU A 438 -8.65 26.55 -5.10
N ARG A 439 -7.60 27.29 -4.73
CA ARG A 439 -7.76 28.60 -4.07
C ARG A 439 -8.38 29.65 -4.96
N ASN A 440 -8.08 29.59 -6.24
CA ASN A 440 -8.52 30.59 -7.20
C ASN A 440 -10.01 30.46 -7.57
N LEU A 441 -10.67 29.35 -7.21
CA LEU A 441 -12.10 29.16 -7.41
C LEU A 441 -12.91 29.86 -6.31
N SER A 442 -13.93 30.61 -6.72
CA SER A 442 -14.96 31.17 -5.83
C SER A 442 -15.78 30.08 -5.15
N ALA A 443 -16.53 30.42 -4.10
CA ALA A 443 -17.39 29.47 -3.40
C ALA A 443 -18.47 28.86 -4.31
N GLN A 444 -19.03 29.67 -5.22
CA GLN A 444 -20.04 29.23 -6.19
C GLN A 444 -19.45 28.28 -7.24
N GLU A 445 -18.27 28.60 -7.78
CA GLU A 445 -17.56 27.70 -8.72
C GLU A 445 -17.21 26.37 -8.07
N LYS A 446 -16.76 26.38 -6.81
CA LYS A 446 -16.51 25.15 -6.04
C LYS A 446 -17.77 24.32 -5.88
N GLN A 447 -18.91 24.94 -5.53
CA GLN A 447 -20.17 24.23 -5.37
C GLN A 447 -20.66 23.61 -6.67
N SER A 448 -20.63 24.38 -7.76
CA SER A 448 -20.97 23.89 -9.10
C SER A 448 -20.05 22.72 -9.52
N LEU A 449 -18.75 22.85 -9.26
CA LEU A 449 -17.78 21.80 -9.57
C LEU A 449 -18.03 20.53 -8.74
N ILE A 450 -18.28 20.66 -7.43
CA ILE A 450 -18.61 19.50 -6.58
C ILE A 450 -19.88 18.80 -7.09
N LEU A 451 -20.96 19.53 -7.35
CA LEU A 451 -22.22 18.93 -7.80
C LEU A 451 -22.08 18.24 -9.16
N SER A 452 -21.43 18.90 -10.13
CA SER A 452 -21.21 18.32 -11.47
C SER A 452 -20.30 17.10 -11.45
N ARG A 453 -19.20 17.12 -10.66
CA ARG A 453 -18.30 15.95 -10.54
C ARG A 453 -18.93 14.82 -9.72
N ALA A 454 -19.74 15.13 -8.72
CA ALA A 454 -20.51 14.13 -7.98
C ALA A 454 -21.50 13.41 -8.92
N GLN A 455 -22.26 14.17 -9.71
CA GLN A 455 -23.17 13.61 -10.72
C GLN A 455 -22.43 12.69 -11.68
N LEU A 456 -21.30 13.14 -12.22
CA LEU A 456 -20.51 12.34 -13.16
C LEU A 456 -19.97 11.05 -12.54
N LEU A 457 -19.50 11.11 -11.29
CA LEU A 457 -19.00 9.95 -10.56
C LEU A 457 -20.11 9.11 -9.90
N ASN A 458 -21.39 9.36 -10.21
CA ASN A 458 -22.54 8.67 -9.62
C ASN A 458 -22.63 8.78 -8.08
N ILE A 459 -22.02 9.82 -7.50
CA ILE A 459 -22.04 10.08 -6.05
C ILE A 459 -23.33 10.80 -5.69
N ASN A 460 -24.24 10.09 -5.03
CA ASN A 460 -25.54 10.62 -4.59
C ASN A 460 -25.51 11.11 -3.14
N THR A 461 -24.61 10.55 -2.32
CA THR A 461 -24.51 10.89 -0.90
C THR A 461 -23.08 11.22 -0.51
N ILE A 462 -22.87 12.31 0.23
CA ILE A 462 -21.58 12.63 0.86
C ILE A 462 -21.73 12.44 2.37
N ILE A 463 -20.94 11.54 2.95
CA ILE A 463 -20.85 11.31 4.39
C ILE A 463 -19.67 12.11 4.92
N SER A 464 -19.94 13.14 5.72
CA SER A 464 -18.91 14.01 6.29
C SER A 464 -18.93 13.97 7.82
N PRO A 465 -17.77 13.93 8.49
CA PRO A 465 -17.72 14.11 9.92
C PRO A 465 -18.18 15.53 10.29
N VAL A 466 -19.01 15.62 11.32
CA VAL A 466 -19.29 16.82 12.10
C VAL A 466 -18.21 16.89 13.14
N GLU A 467 -17.30 17.84 12.97
CA GLU A 467 -16.16 17.97 13.86
C GLU A 467 -16.64 18.19 15.30
N PRO A 468 -16.24 17.36 16.26
CA PRO A 468 -16.52 17.66 17.65
C PRO A 468 -15.70 18.90 18.01
N ARG A 469 -16.34 19.93 18.58
CA ARG A 469 -15.66 21.07 19.17
C ARG A 469 -14.86 20.59 20.38
N VAL A 470 -13.72 19.94 20.17
CA VAL A 470 -12.80 19.55 21.24
C VAL A 470 -11.62 20.51 21.20
N PRO A 471 -11.66 21.63 21.93
CA PRO A 471 -10.44 22.36 22.21
C PRO A 471 -9.51 21.40 22.94
N TYR A 472 -8.30 21.21 22.41
CA TYR A 472 -7.26 20.47 23.10
C TYR A 472 -6.06 21.39 23.30
N GLU A 473 -5.52 21.39 24.51
CA GLU A 473 -4.29 22.10 24.87
C GLU A 473 -3.12 21.14 24.62
N VAL A 474 -2.21 21.51 23.73
CA VAL A 474 -0.91 20.83 23.62
C VAL A 474 0.14 21.76 24.20
N SER A 475 0.70 21.39 25.34
CA SER A 475 1.88 22.02 25.90
C SER A 475 3.12 21.39 25.27
N TYR A 476 3.84 22.14 24.46
CA TYR A 476 5.14 21.69 23.94
C TYR A 476 6.24 22.16 24.90
N PRO A 477 7.16 21.28 25.34
CA PRO A 477 8.42 21.75 25.89
C PRO A 477 9.15 22.51 24.78
N VAL A 478 9.54 23.75 25.03
CA VAL A 478 10.37 24.55 24.12
C VAL A 478 11.75 23.88 24.09
N PHE A 479 11.91 22.88 23.21
CA PHE A 479 13.25 22.44 22.84
C PHE A 479 13.95 23.65 22.21
N SER A 480 15.20 23.90 22.58
CA SER A 480 15.98 25.02 22.04
C SER A 480 15.90 25.01 20.51
N LEU A 481 15.02 25.87 19.99
CA LEU A 481 14.95 26.17 18.58
C LEU A 481 16.30 26.81 18.30
N ASN A 482 17.23 26.08 17.67
CA ASN A 482 18.52 26.64 17.29
C ASN A 482 18.28 27.99 16.62
N ASP A 483 19.11 28.99 16.96
CA ASP A 483 19.06 30.45 16.64
C ASP A 483 18.91 30.83 15.15
N THR A 484 18.56 29.90 14.28
CA THR A 484 18.43 30.07 12.82
C THR A 484 17.01 29.89 12.30
N GLN A 485 16.03 29.55 13.15
CA GLN A 485 14.63 29.56 12.75
C GLN A 485 14.08 30.98 12.84
N ARG A 486 14.01 31.66 11.70
CA ARG A 486 13.41 33.00 11.57
C ARG A 486 11.89 32.89 11.67
N PHE A 487 11.28 33.69 12.53
CA PHE A 487 9.83 33.83 12.65
C PHE A 487 9.35 35.00 11.80
N TRP A 488 8.17 34.86 11.20
CA TRP A 488 7.55 35.92 10.39
C TRP A 488 6.30 36.40 11.10
N ILE A 489 6.18 37.71 11.30
CA ILE A 489 4.93 38.36 11.73
C ILE A 489 4.09 38.53 10.46
N LEU A 490 2.92 37.89 10.41
CA LEU A 490 1.97 38.04 9.31
C LEU A 490 0.78 38.85 9.83
N GLU A 491 0.70 40.11 9.41
CA GLU A 491 -0.51 40.93 9.57
C GLU A 491 -1.56 40.49 8.53
N ASP A 492 -2.70 39.99 9.02
CA ASP A 492 -4.01 39.91 8.34
C ASP A 492 -4.12 39.41 6.89
N GLN A 493 -3.44 38.31 6.51
CA GLN A 493 -3.74 37.58 5.27
C GLN A 493 -3.66 36.05 5.46
N TYR A 494 -4.80 35.36 5.27
CA TYR A 494 -4.93 33.90 5.39
C TYR A 494 -4.30 33.15 4.20
N VAL A 495 -3.27 32.34 4.45
CA VAL A 495 -2.65 31.45 3.45
C VAL A 495 -2.38 30.07 4.05
N PRO A 496 -2.99 28.96 3.58
CA PRO A 496 -2.60 27.61 3.98
C PRO A 496 -1.33 27.12 3.25
N ILE A 497 -0.65 26.11 3.76
CA ILE A 497 0.48 25.41 3.10
C ILE A 497 0.21 23.90 3.15
N GLN A 498 0.71 23.18 2.15
CA GLN A 498 0.68 21.72 2.06
C GLN A 498 1.29 21.08 3.30
N SER A 499 0.56 20.14 3.90
CA SER A 499 0.88 19.39 5.12
C SER A 499 0.59 20.13 6.43
N GLY A 500 -0.28 19.51 7.22
CA GLY A 500 -0.87 20.10 8.42
C GLY A 500 0.15 20.36 9.52
N ALA A 501 0.33 21.62 9.87
CA ALA A 501 -0.15 22.24 11.11
C ALA A 501 0.34 23.68 11.12
N LYS A 502 -0.58 24.67 11.17
CA LYS A 502 -0.22 26.01 11.65
C LYS A 502 -0.39 25.98 13.16
N TYR A 503 0.67 26.28 13.89
CA TYR A 503 0.56 26.55 15.31
C TYR A 503 0.37 28.05 15.50
N ILE A 504 -0.77 28.43 16.07
CA ILE A 504 -1.03 29.81 16.49
C ILE A 504 -0.57 29.95 17.93
N VAL A 505 0.56 30.63 18.13
CA VAL A 505 1.06 30.97 19.46
C VAL A 505 0.44 32.29 19.88
N PHE A 506 -0.21 32.29 21.04
CA PHE A 506 -0.62 33.51 21.72
C PHE A 506 0.41 33.84 22.80
N LEU A 507 1.16 34.92 22.62
CA LEU A 507 2.03 35.49 23.64
C LEU A 507 1.64 36.96 23.80
N ASN A 508 1.09 37.31 24.97
CA ASN A 508 0.79 38.67 25.41
C ASN A 508 0.49 39.66 24.26
N THR A 509 -0.71 39.52 23.67
CA THR A 509 -1.30 40.37 22.59
C THR A 509 -0.78 40.17 21.17
N THR A 510 0.27 39.37 20.95
CA THR A 510 0.82 39.11 19.61
C THR A 510 0.57 37.66 19.16
N THR A 511 0.16 37.51 17.90
CA THR A 511 -0.19 36.22 17.29
C THR A 511 0.93 35.75 16.35
N PHE A 512 1.50 34.56 16.57
CA PHE A 512 2.54 34.00 15.69
C PHE A 512 2.04 32.75 14.96
N SER A 513 2.43 32.59 13.70
CA SER A 513 2.17 31.38 12.90
C SER A 513 3.47 30.59 12.74
N ILE A 514 3.53 29.37 13.28
CA ILE A 514 4.67 28.46 13.07
C ILE A 514 4.33 27.46 11.97
N ASP A 515 5.21 27.34 10.98
CA ASP A 515 5.19 26.29 9.96
C ASP A 515 6.29 25.26 10.28
N TYR A 516 5.92 23.99 10.41
CA TYR A 516 6.82 22.94 10.91
C TYR A 516 6.96 21.76 9.96
N TYR A 517 7.38 22.01 8.73
CA TYR A 517 8.00 20.97 7.89
C TYR A 517 9.22 21.50 7.13
N GLY A 518 10.40 21.10 7.60
CA GLY A 518 11.63 21.26 6.85
C GLY A 518 11.63 20.36 5.61
N ASN A 519 11.12 20.86 4.48
CA ASN A 519 11.73 20.74 3.16
C ASN A 519 10.88 21.44 2.06
N ARG A 520 11.61 22.26 1.28
CA ARG A 520 11.25 23.03 0.06
C ARG A 520 10.66 24.43 0.26
N TYR A 521 11.56 25.39 0.03
CA TYR A 521 11.40 26.83 -0.18
C TYR A 521 10.12 27.22 -0.94
N ALA A 522 9.22 27.95 -0.29
CA ALA A 522 8.42 28.95 -0.96
C ALA A 522 9.19 30.28 -0.89
N GLN A 523 9.62 30.79 -2.04
CA GLN A 523 10.19 32.12 -2.15
C GLN A 523 9.03 33.11 -2.16
N TYR A 524 8.85 33.89 -1.09
CA TYR A 524 7.81 34.91 -1.02
C TYR A 524 8.32 36.19 -1.69
N ILE A 525 7.57 36.71 -2.66
CA ILE A 525 7.66 38.11 -3.06
C ILE A 525 6.74 38.86 -2.10
N VAL A 526 7.32 39.52 -1.10
CA VAL A 526 6.60 40.43 -0.21
C VAL A 526 6.78 41.83 -0.78
N ASN A 527 5.69 42.53 -1.08
CA ASN A 527 5.72 43.90 -1.61
C ASN A 527 5.98 44.97 -0.55
N GLU A 528 6.22 44.61 0.71
CA GLU A 528 6.64 45.51 1.77
C GLU A 528 7.69 44.83 2.65
N THR A 529 8.73 45.58 3.04
CA THR A 529 9.83 45.10 3.89
C THR A 529 9.29 44.64 5.25
N PRO A 530 9.42 43.34 5.63
CA PRO A 530 9.06 42.90 6.97
C PRO A 530 10.11 43.39 7.97
N THR A 531 9.67 43.88 9.12
CA THR A 531 10.53 44.24 10.25
C THR A 531 11.11 42.97 10.87
N GLU A 532 12.44 42.81 10.84
CA GLU A 532 13.13 41.72 11.53
C GLU A 532 13.15 42.00 13.04
N GLU A 533 12.18 41.49 13.80
CA GLU A 533 12.28 41.39 15.26
C GLU A 533 12.77 39.98 15.67
N VAL A 534 13.94 39.92 16.30
CA VAL A 534 14.49 38.71 16.90
C VAL A 534 13.97 38.61 18.33
N ILE A 535 13.04 37.69 18.58
CA ILE A 535 12.51 37.42 19.92
C ILE A 535 13.26 36.20 20.50
N SER A 536 13.94 36.38 21.63
CA SER A 536 14.58 35.29 22.38
C SER A 536 13.59 34.67 23.37
N PHE A 537 13.50 33.35 23.40
CA PHE A 537 12.63 32.60 24.33
C PHE A 537 13.43 32.13 25.55
N ASP A 538 12.87 32.30 26.75
CA ASP A 538 13.47 31.76 27.98
C ASP A 538 13.11 30.27 28.14
N THR A 539 14.05 29.47 28.63
CA THR A 539 14.00 28.00 28.60
C THR A 539 12.95 27.34 29.51
N ASN A 540 12.15 28.14 30.23
CA ASN A 540 11.14 27.68 31.18
C ASN A 540 9.68 27.94 30.74
N ASP A 541 9.45 28.60 29.60
CA ASP A 541 8.09 28.94 29.17
C ASP A 541 7.42 27.79 28.40
N SER A 542 6.23 27.39 28.85
CA SER A 542 5.35 26.48 28.11
C SER A 542 4.47 27.28 27.15
N VAL A 543 4.58 27.02 25.85
CA VAL A 543 3.75 27.69 24.85
C VAL A 543 2.42 26.95 24.69
N LEU A 544 1.31 27.67 24.88
CA LEU A 544 -0.04 27.12 24.76
C LEU A 544 -0.54 27.26 23.32
N LEU A 545 -0.63 26.14 22.61
CA LEU A 545 -1.09 26.10 21.23
C LEU A 545 -2.54 25.62 21.18
N LYS A 546 -3.47 26.54 20.87
CA LYS A 546 -4.88 26.20 20.61
C LYS A 546 -5.10 26.09 19.11
N ARG A 547 -5.48 24.89 18.67
CA ARG A 547 -5.87 24.63 17.27
C ARG A 547 -7.37 24.89 17.10
N TYR A 548 -7.71 25.83 16.23
CA TYR A 548 -9.09 26.09 15.82
C TYR A 548 -9.18 25.89 14.31
N ASP A 549 -9.44 24.67 13.86
CA ASP A 549 -9.65 24.39 12.44
C ASP A 549 -11.15 24.48 12.13
N THR A 550 -11.74 25.67 12.14
CA THR A 550 -13.14 25.83 11.67
C THR A 550 -13.18 25.89 10.15
N TYR A 551 -13.20 24.74 9.49
CA TYR A 551 -13.69 24.62 8.12
C TYR A 551 -14.81 23.58 8.11
N TYR A 552 -16.03 24.08 8.27
CA TYR A 552 -17.23 23.41 7.78
C TYR A 552 -17.00 23.01 6.32
N ALA A 553 -17.76 22.05 5.79
CA ALA A 553 -18.02 21.99 4.36
C ALA A 553 -18.94 23.17 4.00
N PRO A 554 -18.42 24.42 3.80
CA PRO A 554 -19.28 25.59 3.69
C PRO A 554 -19.97 25.57 2.31
N VAL A 555 -19.45 24.72 1.40
CA VAL A 555 -19.85 24.60 0.01
C VAL A 555 -21.19 23.88 -0.15
N LEU A 556 -21.65 23.12 0.85
CA LEU A 556 -22.96 22.44 0.82
C LEU A 556 -24.05 23.20 1.60
N ASN A 557 -23.71 24.28 2.31
CA ASN A 557 -24.70 25.09 3.03
C ASN A 557 -25.69 25.74 2.04
N GLY A 558 -26.98 25.42 2.19
CA GLY A 558 -28.05 25.92 1.32
C GLY A 558 -28.50 24.95 0.22
N THR A 559 -27.81 23.81 0.05
CA THR A 559 -28.27 22.74 -0.86
C THR A 559 -29.46 22.00 -0.22
N PRO A 560 -30.56 21.71 -0.94
CA PRO A 560 -31.64 20.87 -0.42
C PRO A 560 -31.06 19.48 -0.14
N ALA A 561 -30.79 19.18 1.13
CA ALA A 561 -30.20 17.92 1.54
C ALA A 561 -31.07 17.31 2.63
N GLN A 562 -31.44 16.05 2.44
CA GLN A 562 -31.91 15.23 3.55
C GLN A 562 -30.72 14.93 4.44
N ARG A 563 -30.74 15.45 5.67
CA ARG A 563 -29.69 15.17 6.66
C ARG A 563 -30.04 13.87 7.37
N ILE A 564 -29.14 12.89 7.26
CA ILE A 564 -29.18 11.67 8.07
C ILE A 564 -27.98 11.76 9.02
N THR A 565 -28.26 11.75 10.33
CA THR A 565 -27.24 11.87 11.37
C THR A 565 -26.94 10.52 11.99
N GLY A 566 -25.66 10.12 11.97
CA GLY A 566 -25.15 8.98 12.71
C GLY A 566 -24.05 9.43 13.68
N GLU A 567 -23.79 8.68 14.73
CA GLU A 567 -22.69 8.94 15.67
C GLU A 567 -21.67 7.82 15.59
N ILE A 568 -20.40 8.18 15.44
CA ILE A 568 -19.28 7.24 15.44
C ILE A 568 -18.34 7.62 16.57
N ILE A 569 -18.09 6.68 17.46
CA ILE A 569 -17.07 6.87 18.49
C ILE A 569 -15.72 6.53 17.86
N ALA A 570 -14.89 7.55 17.65
CA ALA A 570 -13.53 7.40 17.13
C ALA A 570 -12.50 7.69 18.25
N GLN A 571 -11.24 7.33 18.01
CA GLN A 571 -10.15 7.66 18.92
C GLN A 571 -9.13 8.59 18.27
N GLY A 572 -8.86 9.70 18.95
CA GLY A 572 -7.88 10.70 18.54
C GLY A 572 -6.51 10.42 19.14
N PHE A 573 -5.48 10.56 18.32
CA PHE A 573 -4.10 10.69 18.75
C PHE A 573 -3.70 12.16 18.74
N LEU A 574 -3.11 12.63 19.84
CA LEU A 574 -2.30 13.84 19.82
C LEU A 574 -0.85 13.43 19.54
N PRO A 575 -0.22 13.87 18.43
CA PRO A 575 1.18 13.59 18.19
C PRO A 575 2.02 14.43 19.16
N SER A 576 2.26 13.92 20.37
CA SER A 576 3.40 14.35 21.17
C SER A 576 4.50 13.31 20.97
N TRP A 577 5.68 13.77 20.55
CA TRP A 577 6.78 12.95 20.03
C TRP A 577 7.34 11.88 20.98
N ASN A 578 6.84 11.78 22.22
CA ASN A 578 7.21 10.77 23.21
C ASN A 578 6.04 10.16 23.99
N GLN A 579 4.80 10.64 23.83
CA GLN A 579 3.63 10.08 24.52
C GLN A 579 2.40 10.11 23.62
N THR A 580 1.84 8.92 23.43
CA THR A 580 0.51 8.74 22.85
C THR A 580 -0.52 9.09 23.92
N VAL A 581 -1.22 10.21 23.77
CA VAL A 581 -2.45 10.46 24.54
C VAL A 581 -3.61 10.04 23.65
N THR A 582 -4.16 8.87 23.94
CA THR A 582 -5.41 8.39 23.32
C THR A 582 -6.57 9.04 24.04
N LYS A 583 -7.39 9.82 23.33
CA LYS A 583 -8.65 10.31 23.86
C LYS A 583 -9.79 9.77 23.01
N ASN A 584 -10.82 9.25 23.66
CA ASN A 584 -12.08 8.93 22.99
C ASN A 584 -12.69 10.24 22.49
N VAL A 585 -12.91 10.31 21.19
CA VAL A 585 -13.51 11.46 20.51
C VAL A 585 -14.76 10.93 19.80
N SER A 586 -15.93 11.27 20.34
CA SER A 586 -17.16 11.04 19.56
C SER A 586 -17.17 11.98 18.36
N VAL A 587 -17.28 11.41 17.17
CA VAL A 587 -17.41 12.13 15.90
C VAL A 587 -18.80 11.83 15.37
N GLN A 588 -19.65 12.85 15.31
CA GLN A 588 -20.92 12.72 14.61
C GLN A 588 -20.68 12.77 13.11
N TYR A 589 -21.52 12.12 12.31
CA TYR A 589 -21.47 12.17 10.85
C TYR A 589 -22.80 12.65 10.31
N ILE A 590 -22.73 13.45 9.26
CA ILE A 590 -23.89 13.86 8.48
C ILE A 590 -23.74 13.27 7.08
N ALA A 591 -24.74 12.51 6.65
CA ALA A 591 -24.92 12.18 5.25
C ALA A 591 -25.71 13.31 4.58
N TYR A 592 -25.12 13.88 3.53
CA TYR A 592 -25.71 14.88 2.65
C TYR A 592 -26.14 14.19 1.37
N VAL A 593 -27.45 14.09 1.14
CA VAL A 593 -28.00 13.65 -0.15
C VAL A 593 -27.89 14.84 -1.12
N ILE A 594 -27.03 14.73 -2.13
CA ILE A 594 -26.66 15.84 -3.02
C ILE A 594 -27.15 15.66 -4.46
N GLY A 595 -27.81 14.55 -4.77
CA GLY A 595 -28.38 14.36 -6.10
C GLY A 595 -29.07 13.01 -6.30
N ASN A 596 -29.67 12.88 -7.48
CA ASN A 596 -30.19 11.64 -8.02
C ASN A 596 -29.48 11.39 -9.36
N SER A 597 -28.21 10.97 -9.30
CA SER A 597 -27.45 10.61 -10.49
C SER A 597 -27.69 9.14 -10.81
N PRO A 598 -28.21 8.80 -12.00
CA PRO A 598 -28.35 7.41 -12.41
C PRO A 598 -26.98 6.83 -12.78
N LEU A 599 -26.78 5.52 -12.62
CA LEU A 599 -25.54 4.83 -13.01
C LEU A 599 -25.29 4.92 -14.53
N ILE A 600 -26.37 4.90 -15.30
CA ILE A 600 -26.37 4.92 -16.76
C ILE A 600 -27.18 6.14 -17.22
N ASP A 601 -26.66 6.88 -18.19
CA ASP A 601 -27.25 8.13 -18.65
C ASP A 601 -27.12 8.28 -20.18
N VAL A 602 -28.03 9.02 -20.82
CA VAL A 602 -27.92 9.33 -22.25
C VAL A 602 -27.23 10.68 -22.42
N ILE A 603 -26.20 10.73 -23.26
CA ILE A 603 -25.52 11.99 -23.56
C ILE A 603 -26.31 12.75 -24.63
N ASN A 604 -26.87 13.89 -24.26
CA ASN A 604 -27.69 14.75 -25.14
C ASN A 604 -26.89 15.83 -25.89
N TYR A 605 -25.59 15.67 -25.97
CA TYR A 605 -24.67 16.55 -26.69
C TYR A 605 -23.60 15.74 -27.42
N THR A 606 -22.97 16.33 -28.43
CA THR A 606 -21.84 15.68 -29.11
C THR A 606 -20.59 15.80 -28.23
N PRO A 607 -19.99 14.68 -27.77
CA PRO A 607 -18.75 14.71 -27.01
C PRO A 607 -17.57 15.11 -27.87
N ASP A 608 -16.56 15.76 -27.27
CA ASP A 608 -15.32 16.05 -27.99
C ASP A 608 -14.40 14.82 -27.97
N THR A 609 -13.72 14.55 -29.08
CA THR A 609 -12.81 13.41 -29.21
C THR A 609 -11.35 13.82 -28.95
N ILE A 610 -10.63 12.98 -28.21
CA ILE A 610 -9.20 13.12 -27.96
C ILE A 610 -8.49 11.85 -28.39
N SER A 611 -7.48 11.98 -29.26
CA SER A 611 -6.67 10.85 -29.74
C SER A 611 -5.27 10.79 -29.13
N SER A 612 -4.77 11.89 -28.57
CA SER A 612 -3.43 11.99 -27.99
C SER A 612 -3.42 12.89 -26.75
N ASN A 613 -2.48 12.64 -25.83
CA ASN A 613 -2.33 13.36 -24.55
C ASN A 613 -3.61 13.30 -23.70
N TRP A 614 -4.28 12.14 -23.69
CA TRP A 614 -5.52 11.88 -22.95
C TRP A 614 -5.42 12.34 -21.49
N THR A 615 -4.44 11.81 -20.75
CA THR A 615 -4.26 12.09 -19.32
C THR A 615 -4.12 13.59 -19.02
N ASP A 616 -3.30 14.33 -19.77
CA ASP A 616 -3.09 15.76 -19.52
C ASP A 616 -4.35 16.59 -19.77
N LYS A 617 -5.07 16.29 -20.86
CA LYS A 617 -6.32 16.97 -21.19
C LYS A 617 -7.43 16.67 -20.19
N VAL A 618 -7.57 15.41 -19.77
CA VAL A 618 -8.55 15.03 -18.74
C VAL A 618 -8.22 15.68 -17.40
N ASN A 619 -6.93 15.75 -17.02
CA ASN A 619 -6.52 16.44 -15.79
C ASN A 619 -6.86 17.93 -15.81
N ALA A 620 -6.65 18.62 -16.94
CA ALA A 620 -7.03 20.02 -17.09
C ALA A 620 -8.56 20.21 -17.07
N TRP A 621 -9.28 19.32 -17.74
CA TRP A 621 -10.75 19.30 -17.78
C TRP A 621 -11.38 19.08 -16.41
N TRP A 622 -10.81 18.19 -15.59
CA TRP A 622 -11.38 17.81 -14.29
C TRP A 622 -11.65 19.01 -13.38
N LEU A 623 -10.73 19.99 -13.35
CA LEU A 623 -10.83 21.18 -12.50
C LEU A 623 -11.47 22.39 -13.19
N ASN A 624 -11.92 22.25 -14.44
CA ASN A 624 -12.59 23.33 -15.16
C ASN A 624 -14.08 23.37 -14.84
N ALA A 625 -14.50 24.31 -13.99
CA ALA A 625 -15.89 24.50 -13.57
C ALA A 625 -16.84 24.91 -14.70
N ASN A 626 -16.32 25.45 -15.81
CA ASN A 626 -17.11 25.85 -16.97
C ASN A 626 -17.29 24.72 -17.98
N GLU A 627 -16.53 23.63 -17.85
CA GLU A 627 -16.59 22.50 -18.78
C GLU A 627 -17.49 21.40 -18.23
N THR A 628 -18.54 21.11 -19.01
CA THR A 628 -19.61 20.18 -18.67
C THR A 628 -19.68 19.00 -19.65
N LYS A 629 -19.04 19.12 -20.82
CA LYS A 629 -18.98 18.04 -21.80
C LYS A 629 -17.89 17.05 -21.44
N VAL A 630 -18.19 15.77 -21.59
CA VAL A 630 -17.19 14.71 -21.49
C VAL A 630 -16.33 14.63 -22.76
N TYR A 631 -15.10 14.18 -22.58
CA TYR A 631 -14.21 13.82 -23.67
C TYR A 631 -14.25 12.31 -23.93
N VAL A 632 -14.05 11.92 -25.19
CA VAL A 632 -14.01 10.51 -25.61
C VAL A 632 -12.63 10.19 -26.15
N HIS A 633 -11.98 9.16 -25.61
CA HIS A 633 -10.66 8.72 -26.04
C HIS A 633 -10.76 7.90 -27.34
N THR A 634 -10.63 8.57 -28.48
CA THR A 634 -10.70 7.95 -29.80
C THR A 634 -10.04 8.82 -30.86
N GLY A 635 -9.43 8.18 -31.86
CA GLY A 635 -9.02 8.81 -33.11
C GLY A 635 -10.08 8.72 -34.22
N ASP A 636 -11.10 7.90 -34.01
CA ASP A 636 -12.19 7.68 -34.96
C ASP A 636 -13.27 8.75 -34.82
N LYS A 637 -13.99 9.04 -35.91
CA LYS A 637 -15.21 9.84 -35.84
C LYS A 637 -16.28 9.11 -35.03
N LEU A 638 -16.94 9.83 -34.14
CA LEU A 638 -18.10 9.32 -33.42
C LEU A 638 -19.33 9.24 -34.34
N PRO A 639 -20.27 8.33 -34.10
CA PRO A 639 -21.58 8.34 -34.74
C PRO A 639 -22.30 9.69 -34.57
N GLU A 640 -23.10 10.08 -35.56
CA GLU A 640 -23.67 11.44 -35.66
C GLU A 640 -24.83 11.70 -34.68
N TYR A 641 -25.49 10.66 -34.17
CA TYR A 641 -26.65 10.81 -33.29
C TYR A 641 -26.26 11.10 -31.84
N THR A 642 -26.99 12.02 -31.21
CA THR A 642 -26.94 12.34 -29.78
C THR A 642 -28.32 12.18 -29.18
N GLY A 643 -28.41 12.08 -27.85
CA GLY A 643 -29.72 12.09 -27.18
C GLY A 643 -30.48 13.39 -27.45
N VAL A 644 -31.81 13.29 -27.55
CA VAL A 644 -32.73 14.44 -27.67
C VAL A 644 -33.41 14.79 -26.36
N GLY A 645 -33.18 14.01 -25.29
CA GLY A 645 -33.68 14.25 -23.93
C GLY A 645 -35.00 13.55 -23.60
N ASN A 646 -35.56 12.77 -24.54
CA ASN A 646 -36.79 12.01 -24.35
C ASN A 646 -36.52 10.50 -24.17
N GLU A 647 -35.26 10.09 -24.29
CA GLU A 647 -34.84 8.71 -24.15
C GLU A 647 -35.00 8.22 -22.71
N SER A 648 -35.36 6.96 -22.55
CA SER A 648 -35.44 6.30 -21.25
C SER A 648 -34.45 5.14 -21.16
N ILE A 649 -33.87 4.95 -19.98
CA ILE A 649 -33.03 3.79 -19.68
C ILE A 649 -33.66 3.03 -18.51
N THR A 650 -33.86 1.73 -18.71
CA THR A 650 -34.31 0.83 -17.66
C THR A 650 -33.23 -0.22 -17.42
N VAL A 651 -32.62 -0.20 -16.24
CA VAL A 651 -31.70 -1.27 -15.80
C VAL A 651 -32.54 -2.50 -15.46
N LEU A 652 -32.29 -3.60 -16.15
CA LEU A 652 -33.04 -4.85 -16.03
C LEU A 652 -32.34 -5.81 -15.07
N GLU A 653 -31.02 -5.86 -15.13
CA GLU A 653 -30.19 -6.74 -14.32
C GLU A 653 -28.85 -6.07 -14.06
N LYS A 654 -28.39 -6.13 -12.82
CA LYS A 654 -27.08 -5.62 -12.41
C LYS A 654 -26.47 -6.62 -11.43
N GLU A 655 -25.43 -7.28 -11.90
CA GLU A 655 -24.51 -8.04 -11.08
C GLU A 655 -23.14 -7.37 -11.10
N ARG A 656 -22.14 -8.02 -10.49
CA ARG A 656 -20.81 -7.44 -10.39
C ARG A 656 -20.09 -7.33 -11.73
N GLU A 657 -20.10 -8.43 -12.47
CA GLU A 657 -19.39 -8.60 -13.73
C GLU A 657 -20.34 -8.56 -14.93
N TYR A 658 -21.58 -8.13 -14.70
CA TYR A 658 -22.66 -8.12 -15.68
C TYR A 658 -23.63 -6.98 -15.43
N ILE A 659 -24.00 -6.25 -16.49
CA ILE A 659 -25.11 -5.30 -16.43
C ILE A 659 -25.92 -5.36 -17.73
N ARG A 660 -27.24 -5.37 -17.60
CA ARG A 660 -28.18 -5.41 -18.71
C ARG A 660 -29.22 -4.34 -18.55
N PHE A 661 -29.47 -3.59 -19.61
CA PHE A 661 -30.42 -2.50 -19.60
C PHE A 661 -31.06 -2.33 -20.98
N ASN A 662 -32.27 -1.76 -21.00
CA ASN A 662 -32.97 -1.38 -22.22
C ASN A 662 -32.90 0.13 -22.41
N VAL A 663 -32.66 0.55 -23.64
CA VAL A 663 -32.59 1.95 -24.06
C VAL A 663 -33.72 2.23 -25.05
N GLU A 664 -34.69 3.02 -24.62
CA GLU A 664 -35.80 3.46 -25.46
C GLU A 664 -35.40 4.73 -26.19
N ALA A 665 -34.91 4.57 -27.42
CA ALA A 665 -34.50 5.67 -28.29
C ALA A 665 -34.85 5.35 -29.76
N GLU A 666 -35.20 6.37 -30.54
CA GLU A 666 -35.50 6.23 -31.97
C GLU A 666 -34.26 5.81 -32.79
N HIS A 667 -33.09 6.26 -32.35
CA HIS A 667 -31.80 6.00 -32.98
C HIS A 667 -30.79 5.50 -31.94
N SER A 668 -29.68 4.92 -32.41
CA SER A 668 -28.56 4.55 -31.55
C SER A 668 -27.89 5.81 -30.98
N VAL A 669 -28.03 6.00 -29.66
CA VAL A 669 -27.53 7.20 -28.95
C VAL A 669 -26.32 6.86 -28.08
N PRO A 670 -25.46 7.86 -27.76
CA PRO A 670 -24.35 7.68 -26.83
C PRO A 670 -24.86 7.53 -25.40
N ILE A 671 -24.53 6.40 -24.79
CA ILE A 671 -24.91 6.03 -23.43
C ILE A 671 -23.67 6.07 -22.55
N LEU A 672 -23.67 6.93 -21.53
CA LEU A 672 -22.64 7.03 -20.52
C LEU A 672 -22.90 5.99 -19.42
N ILE A 673 -21.88 5.20 -19.10
CA ILE A 673 -21.89 4.26 -17.97
C ILE A 673 -20.87 4.76 -16.95
N LYS A 674 -21.35 5.14 -15.76
CA LYS A 674 -20.55 5.75 -14.68
C LYS A 674 -19.77 4.70 -13.87
N MET A 675 -19.15 3.77 -14.60
CA MET A 675 -18.22 2.74 -14.15
C MET A 675 -16.87 2.93 -14.84
N SER A 676 -15.79 2.59 -14.15
CA SER A 676 -14.44 2.70 -14.69
C SER A 676 -14.26 1.85 -15.94
N TYR A 677 -13.62 2.44 -16.95
CA TYR A 677 -13.17 1.71 -18.13
C TYR A 677 -12.07 0.71 -17.74
N PHE A 678 -12.23 -0.52 -18.23
CA PHE A 678 -11.20 -1.54 -18.16
C PHE A 678 -11.31 -2.46 -19.38
N PRO A 679 -10.20 -2.93 -19.99
CA PRO A 679 -10.23 -3.66 -21.26
C PRO A 679 -10.98 -5.00 -21.26
N TYR A 680 -11.38 -5.53 -20.09
CA TYR A 680 -12.14 -6.78 -19.99
C TYR A 680 -13.64 -6.55 -20.11
N TRP A 681 -14.10 -5.31 -19.99
CA TRP A 681 -15.49 -4.99 -20.29
C TRP A 681 -15.75 -5.15 -21.79
N LYS A 682 -16.79 -5.89 -22.11
CA LYS A 682 -17.36 -6.09 -23.44
C LYS A 682 -18.79 -5.61 -23.44
N ALA A 683 -19.23 -5.02 -24.53
CA ALA A 683 -20.60 -4.54 -24.68
C ALA A 683 -21.24 -5.20 -25.90
N TYR A 684 -22.52 -5.50 -25.78
CA TYR A 684 -23.33 -6.10 -26.83
C TYR A 684 -24.63 -5.32 -26.95
N VAL A 685 -25.00 -4.92 -28.17
CA VAL A 685 -26.26 -4.23 -28.46
C VAL A 685 -27.10 -5.15 -29.33
N ASN A 686 -28.28 -5.51 -28.84
CA ASN A 686 -29.18 -6.47 -29.49
C ASN A 686 -28.50 -7.81 -29.86
N GLY A 687 -27.50 -8.22 -29.06
CA GLY A 687 -26.74 -9.46 -29.24
C GLY A 687 -25.45 -9.32 -30.07
N GLU A 688 -25.18 -8.16 -30.67
CA GLU A 688 -23.97 -7.91 -31.46
C GLU A 688 -22.92 -7.15 -30.64
N GLU A 689 -21.65 -7.60 -30.65
CA GLU A 689 -20.56 -6.92 -29.93
C GLU A 689 -20.36 -5.51 -30.47
N THR A 690 -20.30 -4.52 -29.57
CA THR A 690 -20.06 -3.11 -29.89
C THR A 690 -18.82 -2.58 -29.18
N LYS A 691 -18.28 -1.48 -29.69
CA LYS A 691 -17.11 -0.81 -29.11
C LYS A 691 -17.49 -0.07 -27.84
N ILE A 692 -16.73 -0.31 -26.77
CA ILE A 692 -16.71 0.57 -25.59
C ILE A 692 -15.69 1.66 -25.82
N TYR A 693 -16.11 2.90 -25.62
CA TYR A 693 -15.25 4.07 -25.62
C TYR A 693 -14.89 4.45 -24.18
N GLU A 694 -13.61 4.76 -23.95
CA GLU A 694 -13.16 5.37 -22.70
C GLU A 694 -13.51 6.86 -22.70
N VAL A 695 -14.14 7.33 -21.62
CA VAL A 695 -14.70 8.68 -21.51
C VAL A 695 -14.19 9.37 -20.24
N SER A 696 -14.02 10.69 -20.25
CA SER A 696 -13.46 11.42 -19.12
C SER A 696 -14.29 11.28 -17.83
N PRO A 697 -13.69 11.05 -16.65
CA PRO A 697 -12.25 10.90 -16.43
C PRO A 697 -11.67 9.59 -16.97
N HIS A 698 -12.25 8.44 -16.64
CA HIS A 698 -11.97 7.13 -17.26
C HIS A 698 -13.21 6.23 -17.09
N LEU A 699 -14.37 6.73 -17.49
CA LEU A 699 -15.66 6.03 -17.51
C LEU A 699 -15.87 5.31 -18.85
N MET A 700 -17.00 4.61 -19.00
CA MET A 700 -17.35 3.90 -20.22
C MET A 700 -18.48 4.58 -20.98
N MET A 701 -18.45 4.51 -22.31
CA MET A 701 -19.56 4.90 -23.17
C MET A 701 -19.75 3.89 -24.29
N VAL A 702 -21.00 3.61 -24.63
CA VAL A 702 -21.37 2.79 -25.81
C VAL A 702 -22.41 3.53 -26.63
N TYR A 703 -22.52 3.20 -27.91
CA TYR A 703 -23.65 3.60 -28.73
C TYR A 703 -24.63 2.44 -28.81
N GLY A 704 -25.92 2.70 -28.56
CA GLY A 704 -26.95 1.68 -28.71
C GLY A 704 -28.37 2.19 -28.62
N ASN A 705 -29.31 1.37 -29.07
CA ASN A 705 -30.74 1.45 -28.83
C ASN A 705 -31.31 0.03 -28.66
N GLY A 706 -32.36 -0.10 -27.85
CA GLY A 706 -32.88 -1.40 -27.43
C GLY A 706 -32.02 -2.04 -26.34
N MET A 707 -31.78 -3.34 -26.46
CA MET A 707 -31.14 -4.12 -25.39
C MET A 707 -29.63 -3.97 -25.43
N VAL A 708 -29.05 -3.54 -24.31
CA VAL A 708 -27.60 -3.43 -24.12
C VAL A 708 -27.17 -4.34 -22.97
N GLU A 709 -26.13 -5.14 -23.22
CA GLU A 709 -25.51 -6.02 -22.25
C GLU A 709 -24.03 -5.67 -22.14
N MET A 710 -23.51 -5.50 -20.92
CA MET A 710 -22.09 -5.40 -20.66
C MET A 710 -21.62 -6.54 -19.79
N ARG A 711 -20.49 -7.14 -20.16
CA ARG A 711 -19.93 -8.32 -19.52
C ARG A 711 -18.45 -8.10 -19.23
N TYR A 712 -18.02 -8.46 -18.02
CA TYR A 712 -16.61 -8.45 -17.66
C TYR A 712 -16.00 -9.82 -17.97
N GLU A 713 -15.30 -9.90 -19.10
CA GLU A 713 -14.78 -11.16 -19.62
C GLU A 713 -13.25 -11.08 -19.75
N PRO A 714 -12.50 -12.04 -19.16
CA PRO A 714 -11.05 -12.03 -19.26
C PRO A 714 -10.60 -12.25 -20.71
N LEU A 715 -9.50 -11.61 -21.09
CA LEU A 715 -8.89 -11.82 -22.41
C LEU A 715 -8.54 -13.30 -22.61
N PHE A 716 -8.60 -13.78 -23.86
CA PHE A 716 -8.20 -15.15 -24.22
C PHE A 716 -6.79 -15.53 -23.69
N ILE A 717 -5.86 -14.58 -23.70
CA ILE A 717 -4.50 -14.76 -23.19
C ILE A 717 -4.46 -15.05 -21.68
N THR A 718 -5.45 -14.58 -20.90
CA THR A 718 -5.60 -14.87 -19.47
C THR A 718 -5.94 -16.34 -19.22
N ILE A 719 -6.73 -16.95 -20.10
CA ILE A 719 -7.01 -18.40 -20.04
C ILE A 719 -5.74 -19.19 -20.34
N VAL A 720 -4.99 -18.80 -21.37
CA VAL A 720 -3.71 -19.44 -21.74
C VAL A 720 -2.69 -19.33 -20.61
N SER A 721 -2.58 -18.17 -19.96
CA SER A 721 -1.65 -17.96 -18.85
C SER A 721 -2.03 -18.75 -17.59
N LEU A 722 -3.33 -18.93 -17.33
CA LEU A 722 -3.82 -19.84 -16.29
C LEU A 722 -3.44 -21.29 -16.58
N LEU A 723 -3.66 -21.78 -17.81
CA LEU A 723 -3.28 -23.13 -18.21
C LEU A 723 -1.77 -23.37 -18.08
N LEU A 724 -0.94 -22.38 -18.46
CA LEU A 724 0.50 -22.45 -18.25
C LEU A 724 0.87 -22.58 -16.77
N SER A 725 0.19 -21.85 -15.89
CA SER A 725 0.42 -21.90 -14.45
C SER A 725 0.03 -23.24 -13.85
N LEU A 726 -1.12 -23.79 -14.27
CA LEU A 726 -1.56 -25.12 -13.87
C LEU A 726 -0.61 -26.22 -14.36
N PHE A 727 -0.09 -26.10 -15.58
CA PHE A 727 0.91 -27.02 -16.12
C PHE A 727 2.21 -26.99 -15.29
N CYS A 728 2.74 -25.79 -15.01
CA CYS A 728 3.94 -25.64 -14.18
C CYS A 728 3.72 -26.13 -12.73
N LEU A 729 2.54 -25.91 -12.16
CA LEU A 729 2.17 -26.45 -10.85
C LEU A 729 2.16 -27.99 -10.88
N PHE A 730 1.57 -28.60 -11.90
CA PHE A 730 1.59 -30.05 -12.10
C PHE A 730 3.03 -30.60 -12.23
N LEU A 731 3.91 -29.90 -12.96
CA LEU A 731 5.33 -30.27 -13.03
C LEU A 731 6.01 -30.24 -11.66
N VAL A 732 5.70 -29.25 -10.82
CA VAL A 732 6.23 -29.17 -9.45
C VAL A 732 5.75 -30.35 -8.61
N LEU A 733 4.45 -30.64 -8.63
CA LEU A 733 3.84 -31.71 -7.84
C LEU A 733 4.28 -33.11 -8.29
N SER A 734 4.39 -33.35 -9.60
CA SER A 734 4.85 -34.65 -10.12
C SER A 734 6.30 -34.94 -9.70
N TRP A 735 7.17 -33.93 -9.68
CA TRP A 735 8.56 -34.10 -9.28
C TRP A 735 8.72 -34.39 -7.78
N THR A 736 7.88 -33.79 -6.92
CA THR A 736 7.90 -34.06 -5.48
C THR A 736 7.43 -35.49 -5.17
N VAL A 737 6.37 -35.96 -5.86
CA VAL A 737 5.86 -37.34 -5.70
C VAL A 737 6.86 -38.39 -6.16
N GLN A 738 7.49 -38.24 -7.33
CA GLN A 738 8.49 -39.19 -7.84
C GLN A 738 9.67 -39.35 -6.89
N LYS A 739 10.06 -38.29 -6.19
CA LYS A 739 11.14 -38.31 -5.22
C LYS A 739 10.75 -39.01 -3.91
N SER A 740 9.49 -38.89 -3.47
CA SER A 740 8.94 -39.62 -2.32
C SER A 740 8.93 -41.14 -2.56
N ASN A 741 8.60 -41.57 -3.78
CA ASN A 741 8.51 -43.00 -4.14
C ASN A 741 9.89 -43.69 -4.32
N LYS A 742 10.96 -42.94 -4.51
CA LYS A 742 12.34 -43.48 -4.48
C LYS A 742 12.82 -43.62 -3.04
N ARG A 743 12.32 -44.62 -2.31
CA ARG A 743 12.90 -45.03 -1.01
C ARG A 743 14.39 -45.38 -1.19
N PRO A 744 15.29 -45.01 -0.26
CA PRO A 744 16.69 -45.40 -0.36
C PRO A 744 16.79 -46.93 -0.32
N LYS A 745 17.53 -47.53 -1.27
CA LYS A 745 17.89 -48.94 -1.22
C LYS A 745 18.54 -49.20 0.14
N ARG A 746 17.88 -50.02 0.98
CA ARG A 746 18.40 -50.50 2.26
C ARG A 746 19.70 -51.24 1.94
N ASN A 747 20.85 -50.67 2.32
CA ASN A 747 22.15 -51.32 2.17
C ASN A 747 22.19 -52.53 3.11
N ASN A 748 21.79 -53.70 2.61
CA ASN A 748 22.08 -54.99 3.25
C ASN A 748 23.56 -55.31 2.98
N ASN A 749 24.45 -54.72 3.77
CA ASN A 749 25.80 -55.23 3.95
C ASN A 749 26.20 -55.03 5.42
N LYS A 750 25.71 -55.94 6.27
CA LYS A 750 26.29 -56.24 7.58
C LYS A 750 26.69 -57.71 7.54
N LYS A 751 27.90 -57.97 7.04
CA LYS A 751 28.69 -59.17 7.33
C LYS A 751 29.81 -58.72 8.28
N LEU A 752 30.15 -59.60 9.22
CA LEU A 752 31.15 -59.49 10.30
C LEU A 752 30.65 -58.94 11.65
N SER A 753 30.20 -59.85 12.52
CA SER A 753 30.94 -60.20 13.75
C SER A 753 30.28 -61.39 14.46
N ASP A 754 30.38 -62.60 13.89
CA ASP A 754 30.27 -63.84 14.66
C ASP A 754 31.69 -64.41 14.74
N GLY A 755 32.24 -64.51 15.95
CA GLY A 755 33.52 -65.18 16.15
C GLY A 755 34.41 -64.66 17.28
N ILE A 756 33.88 -64.37 18.47
CA ILE A 756 34.64 -64.50 19.73
C ILE A 756 33.66 -64.97 20.81
N ILE A 757 33.64 -66.28 21.08
CA ILE A 757 33.47 -66.96 22.39
C ILE A 757 33.79 -68.44 22.13
N LYS A 758 35.00 -68.87 22.56
CA LYS A 758 35.42 -70.21 23.05
C LYS A 758 36.93 -70.40 22.85
N GLN A 759 37.74 -69.94 23.80
CA GLN A 759 38.48 -70.72 24.81
C GLN A 759 39.48 -69.81 25.51
#